data_AF-A0A833PTS9-F1
#
_entry.id   AF-A0A833PTS9-F1
#
_cell.length_a   1.000
_cell.length_b   1.000
_cell.length_c   1.000
_cell.angle_alpha   90.00
_cell.angle_beta   90.00
_cell.angle_gamma   90.00
#
_symmetry.space_group_name_H-M   'P 1'
#
loop_
_entity.id
_entity.type
_entity.pdbx_description
1 polymer ?
#
loop_
_entity_poly.entity_id
_entity_poly.type
_entity_poly.pdbx_seq_one_letter_code
_entity_poly.pdbx_strand_id
1 'polypeptide(L)'
;MVAEFSWLPDYAELFCRSNFSFLHGASHAEELVERAFELGYRGIAITDECSLAGAPRMHVAAKAKGLPLVIGSYFDVTPDEVAPGHDPGPGAFGLVLLAQNREGYGNLSELISWRRMAAPKGTYQLTSRMLSAPPAEFAHLRGIPDCFAILVPTYPVRADVLDAQVAWFRTTFGERARLGLVQLQRALDGAQREEIRAAGERRGVRIVALGDVTMHRRSCKELQDVMTAIRVGMPVSECGYALAPNAEQHLRGRNRIGNLYSPAEIEETCTILDTCDFKLDSLRYEYPDEIVPKGLTPTSYLEQETMAGAATRYPRGVPEKVSKQIRYELDLIAQLSYEPFFLTVYDIVKYARSQNILCQGRGSAANSVVCFCLGITEVNPEQSTMLFERFISAERGEPPDIDVDFEHQRREEVIQHIYEKYGHNRAALAAAVSTYRPRGVLRETGKALGVDPMLVDRVAKAHRWFDGSRDLLQQFSTIGLDPETPLILAWARLAARLLNFPRHLSQHSGGFVISRGKLTRLVPVENAAMDGRRVIQWDKDDLEALGLMKVDVLALGMLSALHRAFDMRTAWRGSPEPDGEPFTLKHIPQDDKATYDMICRADTVGVFQIESRAQMSMLPRLRPQTYYDLVIEVAIVRPGPIQGGAVHPYLKRRQGIEKVSYPKEELKPALERTYGVPIFQEQVMQIAMIAAGFTPGEADQLRRAMAAWKRKGNLEQYHRKIVDGMRERDYPPDFAEQIFEQIKGFGDYGFPESHAASFAKLAYASSWLKCHEPAIFLAALLNSQPMGFYPPSQLVQDAKRHGVQVLPIDVTQSNWEATLEALPDQPPPHGQPAVRLGLSLVRGLGEAAARRIEAARTAAGPFDNVDTLARRAQFERRDLEALAAANALAMLAGHRRDALWQAVAAAPERDLLATAPIDEAEKPALGAPSEADDILADYHTTGLTLNRHPVALLRPELRARRLSSAAELHDRPDGRLARACGLVTARQMPGTAKGVMFMTLEDETGCVNLIVRPELLARQRRETLDSRLLAASGVWQVASDVRHLVVQHFEDLTPLLGGLRTSSREFH
;
A
#
# COMPACT_ATOMS: atom_id res chain seq x y z
N MET A 1 -31.85 22.04 -21.87
CA MET A 1 -31.80 20.56 -22.05
C MET A 1 -33.11 19.86 -21.70
N VAL A 2 -33.84 20.18 -20.61
CA VAL A 2 -35.09 19.45 -20.25
C VAL A 2 -36.23 19.63 -21.28
N ALA A 3 -36.29 20.78 -21.97
CA ALA A 3 -37.36 21.06 -22.94
C ALA A 3 -37.22 20.34 -24.31
N GLU A 4 -36.06 19.75 -24.64
CA GLU A 4 -35.81 19.15 -25.97
C GLU A 4 -36.22 17.67 -26.08
N PHE A 5 -36.53 16.99 -24.98
CA PHE A 5 -36.74 15.53 -24.95
C PHE A 5 -38.18 15.08 -24.62
N SER A 6 -39.13 15.99 -24.41
CA SER A 6 -40.48 15.67 -23.91
C SER A 6 -41.32 14.78 -24.84
N TRP A 7 -40.94 14.64 -26.11
CA TRP A 7 -41.64 13.86 -27.13
C TRP A 7 -41.09 12.43 -27.32
N LEU A 8 -40.00 12.08 -26.64
CA LEU A 8 -39.41 10.73 -26.67
C LEU A 8 -39.94 9.90 -25.49
N PRO A 9 -40.04 8.56 -25.59
CA PRO A 9 -40.44 7.73 -24.45
C PRO A 9 -39.40 7.80 -23.33
N ASP A 10 -39.84 7.91 -22.08
CA ASP A 10 -38.95 7.85 -20.90
C ASP A 10 -38.32 6.47 -20.79
N TYR A 11 -37.06 6.41 -20.36
CA TYR A 11 -36.31 5.17 -20.28
C TYR A 11 -35.38 5.16 -19.07
N ALA A 12 -35.29 4.01 -18.41
CA ALA A 12 -34.29 3.71 -17.41
C ALA A 12 -33.48 2.49 -17.86
N GLU A 13 -32.15 2.59 -17.84
CA GLU A 13 -31.31 1.41 -18.11
C GLU A 13 -31.20 0.58 -16.84
N LEU A 14 -31.60 -0.69 -16.91
CA LEU A 14 -31.61 -1.60 -15.76
C LEU A 14 -30.50 -2.66 -15.80
N PHE A 15 -29.74 -2.76 -16.89
CA PHE A 15 -28.64 -3.70 -17.01
C PHE A 15 -27.39 -3.02 -17.58
N CYS A 16 -26.53 -2.57 -16.67
CA CYS A 16 -25.31 -1.83 -16.97
C CYS A 16 -24.16 -2.21 -16.05
N ARG A 17 -23.01 -2.52 -16.65
CA ARG A 17 -21.78 -2.96 -15.97
C ARG A 17 -20.71 -1.88 -16.07
N SER A 18 -20.14 -1.53 -14.92
CA SER A 18 -18.98 -0.65 -14.82
C SER A 18 -17.68 -1.45 -14.99
N ASN A 19 -16.54 -0.76 -14.99
CA ASN A 19 -15.22 -1.39 -15.00
C ASN A 19 -14.89 -2.19 -13.72
N PHE A 20 -15.75 -2.20 -12.71
CA PHE A 20 -15.68 -3.15 -11.58
C PHE A 20 -16.22 -4.54 -11.92
N SER A 21 -16.93 -4.70 -13.04
CA SER A 21 -17.00 -5.97 -13.74
C SER A 21 -15.68 -6.17 -14.51
N PHE A 22 -14.63 -6.60 -13.80
CA PHE A 22 -13.25 -6.61 -14.28
C PHE A 22 -13.13 -7.25 -15.67
N LEU A 23 -12.50 -6.52 -16.62
CA LEU A 23 -12.32 -6.92 -18.02
C LEU A 23 -13.61 -7.10 -18.85
N HIS A 24 -14.79 -6.90 -18.27
CA HIS A 24 -16.08 -6.97 -18.97
C HIS A 24 -16.64 -5.56 -19.24
N GLY A 25 -16.66 -4.69 -18.23
CA GLY A 25 -17.10 -3.29 -18.37
C GLY A 25 -15.96 -2.37 -18.80
N ALA A 26 -16.11 -1.67 -19.92
CA ALA A 26 -15.11 -0.78 -20.50
C ALA A 26 -15.35 0.70 -20.15
N SER A 27 -16.05 0.99 -19.05
CA SER A 27 -16.43 2.36 -18.66
C SER A 27 -16.46 2.55 -17.16
N HIS A 28 -16.04 3.73 -16.72
CA HIS A 28 -16.15 4.14 -15.32
C HIS A 28 -17.61 4.38 -14.94
N ALA A 29 -17.93 4.21 -13.66
CA ALA A 29 -19.26 4.48 -13.13
C ALA A 29 -19.72 5.93 -13.38
N GLU A 30 -18.79 6.87 -13.27
CA GLU A 30 -19.00 8.29 -13.51
C GLU A 30 -19.35 8.59 -14.98
N GLU A 31 -18.65 7.95 -15.93
CA GLU A 31 -18.90 8.09 -17.37
C GLU A 31 -20.28 7.55 -17.76
N LEU A 32 -20.71 6.46 -17.12
CA LEU A 32 -22.03 5.87 -17.34
C LEU A 32 -23.15 6.80 -16.88
N VAL A 33 -23.02 7.40 -15.68
CA VAL A 33 -23.98 8.38 -15.15
C VAL A 33 -24.02 9.63 -16.01
N GLU A 34 -22.86 10.19 -16.34
CA GLU A 34 -22.77 11.39 -17.18
C GLU A 34 -23.45 11.16 -18.52
N ARG A 35 -23.18 10.02 -19.16
CA ARG A 35 -23.78 9.69 -20.44
C ARG A 35 -25.28 9.43 -20.35
N ALA A 36 -25.77 8.77 -19.31
CA ALA A 36 -27.20 8.56 -19.10
C ALA A 36 -27.94 9.90 -18.94
N PHE A 37 -27.34 10.83 -18.19
CA PHE A 37 -27.86 12.18 -18.03
C PHE A 37 -27.86 12.97 -19.36
N GLU A 38 -26.78 12.92 -20.14
CA GLU A 38 -26.71 13.53 -21.49
C GLU A 38 -27.80 13.00 -22.44
N LEU A 39 -28.14 11.71 -22.33
CA LEU A 39 -29.15 11.05 -23.15
C LEU A 39 -30.59 11.28 -22.66
N GLY A 40 -30.76 12.00 -21.55
CA GLY A 40 -32.06 12.30 -20.94
C GLY A 40 -32.75 11.07 -20.35
N TYR A 41 -32.00 10.10 -19.82
CA TYR A 41 -32.58 8.95 -19.13
C TYR A 41 -33.27 9.37 -17.82
N ARG A 42 -34.33 8.64 -17.44
CA ARG A 42 -35.05 8.88 -16.18
C ARG A 42 -34.31 8.28 -14.97
N GLY A 43 -33.50 7.26 -15.19
CA GLY A 43 -32.67 6.63 -14.17
C GLY A 43 -31.73 5.60 -14.78
N ILE A 44 -30.86 5.03 -13.94
CA ILE A 44 -29.91 3.99 -14.33
C ILE A 44 -29.70 3.00 -13.19
N ALA A 45 -29.45 1.74 -13.49
CA ALA A 45 -29.02 0.74 -12.52
C ALA A 45 -27.52 0.45 -12.66
N ILE A 46 -26.86 0.18 -11.54
CA ILE A 46 -25.57 -0.51 -11.54
C ILE A 46 -25.79 -1.99 -11.29
N THR A 47 -25.23 -2.83 -12.14
CA THR A 47 -25.40 -4.29 -12.08
C THR A 47 -24.08 -4.97 -12.40
N ASP A 48 -23.03 -4.63 -11.65
CA ASP A 48 -21.74 -5.28 -11.79
C ASP A 48 -21.83 -6.79 -11.53
N GLU A 49 -20.93 -7.56 -12.13
CA GLU A 49 -20.98 -9.02 -12.09
C GLU A 49 -20.59 -9.56 -10.71
N CYS A 50 -21.57 -10.15 -10.02
CA CYS A 50 -21.48 -10.67 -8.66
C CYS A 50 -20.68 -9.71 -7.76
N SER A 51 -21.04 -8.42 -7.81
CA SER A 51 -20.30 -7.33 -7.17
C SER A 51 -21.14 -6.07 -6.97
N LEU A 52 -20.82 -5.34 -5.89
CA LEU A 52 -21.29 -3.99 -5.58
C LEU A 52 -20.10 -3.01 -5.45
N ALA A 53 -18.93 -3.35 -5.97
CA ALA A 53 -17.72 -2.55 -5.84
C ALA A 53 -17.83 -1.18 -6.55
N GLY A 54 -18.50 -1.11 -7.70
CA GLY A 54 -18.72 0.16 -8.43
C GLY A 54 -19.84 1.03 -7.87
N ALA A 55 -20.67 0.51 -6.96
CA ALA A 55 -21.88 1.18 -6.47
C ALA A 55 -21.63 2.53 -5.76
N PRO A 56 -20.64 2.66 -4.85
CA PRO A 56 -20.38 3.93 -4.17
C PRO A 56 -20.02 5.05 -5.14
N ARG A 57 -19.17 4.77 -6.13
CA ARG A 57 -18.72 5.74 -7.14
C ARG A 57 -19.87 6.18 -8.04
N MET A 58 -20.70 5.23 -8.48
CA MET A 58 -21.89 5.54 -9.27
C MET A 58 -22.91 6.35 -8.46
N HIS A 59 -23.08 6.04 -7.18
CA HIS A 59 -23.98 6.76 -6.26
C HIS A 59 -23.55 8.22 -6.09
N VAL A 60 -22.26 8.47 -5.85
CA VAL A 60 -21.72 9.84 -5.74
C VAL A 60 -21.96 10.63 -7.03
N ALA A 61 -21.67 10.02 -8.19
CA ALA A 61 -21.89 10.68 -9.49
C ALA A 61 -23.37 10.94 -9.77
N ALA A 62 -24.25 9.97 -9.50
CA ALA A 62 -25.69 10.06 -9.74
C ALA A 62 -26.33 11.13 -8.85
N LYS A 63 -25.95 11.18 -7.57
CA LYS A 63 -26.38 12.20 -6.61
C LYS A 63 -25.99 13.61 -7.06
N ALA A 64 -24.76 13.79 -7.57
CA ALA A 64 -24.30 15.08 -8.08
C ALA A 64 -25.10 15.60 -9.29
N LYS A 65 -25.72 14.69 -10.07
CA LYS A 65 -26.56 15.03 -11.22
C LYS A 65 -28.07 14.98 -10.92
N GLY A 66 -28.46 14.53 -9.73
CA GLY A 66 -29.87 14.28 -9.39
C GLY A 66 -30.50 13.14 -10.21
N LEU A 67 -29.70 12.21 -10.73
CA LEU A 67 -30.19 11.08 -11.53
C LEU A 67 -30.55 9.91 -10.59
N PRO A 68 -31.78 9.37 -10.62
CA PRO A 68 -32.14 8.16 -9.89
C PRO A 68 -31.23 6.97 -10.21
N LEU A 69 -30.72 6.32 -9.17
CA LEU A 69 -29.83 5.15 -9.26
C LEU A 69 -30.48 3.94 -8.58
N VAL A 70 -30.55 2.82 -9.29
CA VAL A 70 -30.96 1.52 -8.74
C VAL A 70 -29.73 0.66 -8.50
N ILE A 71 -29.69 -0.03 -7.37
CA ILE A 71 -28.56 -0.87 -6.98
C ILE A 71 -28.88 -2.32 -7.24
N GLY A 72 -28.01 -3.00 -7.99
CA GLY A 72 -28.17 -4.39 -8.33
C GLY A 72 -26.86 -5.09 -8.62
N SER A 73 -26.96 -6.33 -9.06
CA SER A 73 -25.83 -7.15 -9.50
C SER A 73 -26.29 -8.11 -10.59
N TYR A 74 -25.39 -8.42 -11.51
CA TYR A 74 -25.57 -9.44 -12.53
C TYR A 74 -24.95 -10.77 -12.07
N PHE A 75 -25.54 -11.89 -12.47
CA PHE A 75 -25.03 -13.24 -12.22
C PHE A 75 -25.25 -14.14 -13.43
N ASP A 76 -24.28 -15.00 -13.72
CA ASP A 76 -24.47 -16.16 -14.56
C ASP A 76 -25.01 -17.31 -13.71
N VAL A 77 -26.14 -17.88 -14.13
CA VAL A 77 -26.83 -18.96 -13.43
C VAL A 77 -26.80 -20.23 -14.27
N THR A 78 -26.38 -21.33 -13.65
CA THR A 78 -26.33 -22.65 -14.29
C THR A 78 -27.38 -23.60 -13.69
N PRO A 79 -27.80 -24.65 -14.43
CA PRO A 79 -28.68 -25.68 -13.87
C PRO A 79 -28.00 -26.45 -12.74
N ASP A 80 -26.76 -26.86 -12.96
CA ASP A 80 -25.94 -27.67 -12.06
C ASP A 80 -24.60 -26.99 -11.74
N GLU A 81 -23.85 -27.55 -10.81
CA GLU A 81 -22.52 -27.05 -10.46
C GLU A 81 -21.53 -27.30 -11.60
N VAL A 82 -21.16 -26.22 -12.31
CA VAL A 82 -20.12 -26.22 -13.35
C VAL A 82 -18.86 -25.51 -12.83
N ALA A 83 -17.69 -26.10 -13.04
CA ALA A 83 -16.42 -25.49 -12.65
C ALA A 83 -16.20 -24.15 -13.40
N PRO A 84 -15.65 -23.11 -12.77
CA PRO A 84 -15.36 -21.84 -13.43
C PRO A 84 -14.56 -22.04 -14.74
N GLY A 85 -14.95 -21.32 -15.80
CA GLY A 85 -14.28 -21.37 -17.11
C GLY A 85 -14.67 -22.53 -18.03
N HIS A 86 -15.63 -23.38 -17.63
CA HIS A 86 -16.17 -24.44 -18.48
C HIS A 86 -17.51 -24.02 -19.11
N ASP A 87 -17.87 -24.63 -20.25
CA ASP A 87 -19.17 -24.40 -20.89
C ASP A 87 -20.29 -24.81 -19.91
N PRO A 88 -21.16 -23.88 -19.51
CA PRO A 88 -22.22 -24.16 -18.56
C PRO A 88 -23.33 -25.06 -19.13
N GLY A 89 -23.29 -25.37 -20.43
CA GLY A 89 -24.21 -26.26 -21.10
C GLY A 89 -25.60 -25.65 -21.34
N PRO A 90 -26.53 -26.42 -21.94
CA PRO A 90 -27.87 -25.95 -22.22
C PRO A 90 -28.63 -25.67 -20.91
N GLY A 91 -29.26 -24.51 -20.82
CA GLY A 91 -30.05 -24.11 -19.65
C GLY A 91 -29.38 -23.06 -18.76
N ALA A 92 -28.16 -22.62 -19.06
CA ALA A 92 -27.58 -21.43 -18.46
C ALA A 92 -28.33 -20.16 -18.87
N PHE A 93 -28.39 -19.17 -17.97
CA PHE A 93 -29.00 -17.86 -18.23
C PHE A 93 -28.36 -16.79 -17.35
N GLY A 94 -28.48 -15.54 -17.77
CA GLY A 94 -28.11 -14.39 -16.95
C GLY A 94 -29.23 -13.99 -16.00
N LEU A 95 -28.89 -13.50 -14.82
CA LEU A 95 -29.83 -13.02 -13.82
C LEU A 95 -29.40 -11.63 -13.35
N VAL A 96 -30.29 -10.65 -13.49
CA VAL A 96 -30.12 -9.34 -12.87
C VAL A 96 -31.01 -9.28 -11.63
N LEU A 97 -30.42 -8.96 -10.48
CA LEU A 97 -31.15 -8.69 -9.25
C LEU A 97 -31.05 -7.21 -8.89
N LEU A 98 -32.18 -6.56 -8.65
CA LEU A 98 -32.26 -5.14 -8.30
C LEU A 98 -32.90 -4.97 -6.92
N ALA A 99 -32.23 -4.31 -5.99
CA ALA A 99 -32.73 -4.10 -4.64
C ALA A 99 -33.88 -3.09 -4.62
N GLN A 100 -35.05 -3.49 -4.13
CA GLN A 100 -36.22 -2.61 -4.01
C GLN A 100 -36.09 -1.72 -2.77
N ASN A 101 -35.56 -2.26 -1.68
CA ASN A 101 -35.44 -1.60 -0.39
C ASN A 101 -34.18 -2.08 0.36
N ARG A 102 -34.00 -1.63 1.60
CA ARG A 102 -32.82 -1.97 2.43
C ARG A 102 -32.70 -3.47 2.71
N GLU A 103 -33.81 -4.18 2.90
CA GLU A 103 -33.77 -5.64 3.11
C GLU A 103 -33.38 -6.37 1.81
N GLY A 104 -33.90 -5.93 0.67
CA GLY A 104 -33.50 -6.44 -0.65
C GLY A 104 -32.00 -6.25 -0.90
N TYR A 105 -31.46 -5.08 -0.56
CA TYR A 105 -30.02 -4.82 -0.63
C TYR A 105 -29.23 -5.78 0.28
N GLY A 106 -29.67 -5.97 1.52
CA GLY A 106 -29.03 -6.91 2.45
C GLY A 106 -29.03 -8.34 1.93
N ASN A 107 -30.15 -8.80 1.35
CA ASN A 107 -30.27 -10.13 0.76
C ASN A 107 -29.37 -10.29 -0.47
N LEU A 108 -29.29 -9.26 -1.33
CA LEU A 108 -28.41 -9.22 -2.49
C LEU A 108 -26.93 -9.29 -2.07
N SER A 109 -26.52 -8.46 -1.11
CA SER A 109 -25.15 -8.42 -0.60
C SER A 109 -24.74 -9.74 0.07
N GLU A 110 -25.66 -10.37 0.81
CA GLU A 110 -25.42 -11.66 1.46
C GLU A 110 -25.33 -12.80 0.44
N LEU A 111 -26.13 -12.78 -0.63
CA LEU A 111 -25.99 -13.71 -1.75
C LEU A 111 -24.60 -13.58 -2.41
N ILE A 112 -24.18 -12.36 -2.76
CA ILE A 112 -22.85 -12.14 -3.35
C ILE A 112 -21.76 -12.68 -2.43
N SER A 113 -21.84 -12.34 -1.14
CA SER A 113 -20.87 -12.80 -0.14
C SER A 113 -20.81 -14.33 -0.06
N TRP A 114 -21.97 -14.98 0.03
CA TRP A 114 -22.05 -16.44 0.07
C TRP A 114 -21.38 -17.06 -1.15
N ARG A 115 -21.67 -16.56 -2.35
CA ARG A 115 -21.16 -17.15 -3.59
C ARG A 115 -19.69 -16.86 -3.85
N ARG A 116 -19.19 -15.70 -3.43
CA ARG A 116 -17.76 -15.34 -3.51
C ARG A 116 -16.92 -16.08 -2.47
N MET A 117 -17.42 -16.28 -1.25
CA MET A 117 -16.70 -17.00 -0.20
C MET A 117 -16.69 -18.52 -0.40
N ALA A 118 -17.66 -19.07 -1.14
CA ALA A 118 -17.70 -20.49 -1.49
C ALA A 118 -16.81 -20.86 -2.69
N ALA A 119 -16.16 -19.88 -3.34
CA ALA A 119 -15.37 -20.08 -4.55
C ALA A 119 -13.93 -19.55 -4.40
N PRO A 120 -12.99 -19.98 -5.27
CA PRO A 120 -11.68 -19.35 -5.36
C PRO A 120 -11.80 -17.85 -5.64
N LYS A 121 -10.90 -17.07 -5.05
CA LYS A 121 -10.90 -15.60 -5.16
C LYS A 121 -11.03 -15.14 -6.61
N GLY A 122 -11.94 -14.19 -6.85
CA GLY A 122 -12.21 -13.62 -8.17
C GLY A 122 -13.23 -14.39 -9.01
N THR A 123 -13.65 -15.58 -8.58
CA THR A 123 -14.71 -16.35 -9.26
C THR A 123 -15.96 -16.46 -8.36
N TYR A 124 -17.05 -16.98 -8.91
CA TYR A 124 -18.25 -17.39 -8.19
C TYR A 124 -18.95 -18.46 -9.03
N GLN A 125 -19.92 -19.12 -8.42
CA GLN A 125 -20.83 -20.04 -9.10
C GLN A 125 -22.22 -19.80 -8.55
N LEU A 126 -23.28 -19.85 -9.36
CA LEU A 126 -24.65 -19.74 -8.86
C LEU A 126 -25.53 -20.71 -9.64
N THR A 127 -26.28 -21.56 -8.94
CA THR A 127 -27.20 -22.51 -9.57
C THR A 127 -28.65 -22.12 -9.34
N SER A 128 -29.55 -22.55 -10.23
CA SER A 128 -30.99 -22.36 -10.06
C SER A 128 -31.49 -22.93 -8.72
N ARG A 129 -30.97 -24.09 -8.29
CA ARG A 129 -31.30 -24.72 -7.01
C ARG A 129 -30.91 -23.87 -5.80
N MET A 130 -29.78 -23.15 -5.85
CA MET A 130 -29.36 -22.26 -4.76
C MET A 130 -30.34 -21.09 -4.56
N LEU A 131 -31.09 -20.71 -5.60
CA LEU A 131 -32.10 -19.65 -5.52
C LEU A 131 -33.46 -20.18 -5.06
N SER A 132 -33.88 -21.36 -5.54
CA SER A 132 -35.20 -21.94 -5.21
C SER A 132 -35.22 -22.75 -3.91
N ALA A 133 -34.10 -23.40 -3.57
CA ALA A 133 -33.96 -24.26 -2.40
C ALA A 133 -32.55 -24.12 -1.78
N PRO A 134 -32.20 -22.92 -1.26
CA PRO A 134 -30.93 -22.72 -0.57
C PRO A 134 -30.79 -23.63 0.67
N PRO A 135 -29.55 -23.91 1.11
CA PRO A 135 -29.29 -24.61 2.38
C PRO A 135 -29.94 -23.91 3.57
N ALA A 136 -30.13 -24.63 4.68
CA ALA A 136 -30.83 -24.13 5.87
C ALA A 136 -30.26 -22.80 6.41
N GLU A 137 -28.94 -22.62 6.37
CA GLU A 137 -28.26 -21.38 6.79
C GLU A 137 -28.67 -20.14 5.97
N PHE A 138 -29.03 -20.34 4.69
CA PHE A 138 -29.42 -19.29 3.75
C PHE A 138 -30.89 -19.39 3.35
N ALA A 139 -31.73 -20.05 4.17
CA ALA A 139 -33.15 -20.28 3.85
C ALA A 139 -33.93 -18.98 3.60
N HIS A 140 -33.56 -17.89 4.25
CA HIS A 140 -34.15 -16.56 4.06
C HIS A 140 -33.84 -15.93 2.68
N LEU A 141 -32.81 -16.42 1.98
CA LEU A 141 -32.47 -16.01 0.61
C LEU A 141 -33.31 -16.74 -0.45
N ARG A 142 -34.24 -17.62 -0.07
CA ARG A 142 -35.10 -18.33 -1.03
C ARG A 142 -35.89 -17.33 -1.88
N GLY A 143 -35.67 -17.37 -3.20
CA GLY A 143 -36.28 -16.45 -4.15
C GLY A 143 -35.84 -14.99 -3.98
N ILE A 144 -34.76 -14.73 -3.22
CA ILE A 144 -34.18 -13.41 -2.91
C ILE A 144 -35.26 -12.35 -2.68
N PRO A 145 -35.96 -12.38 -1.54
CA PRO A 145 -37.05 -11.45 -1.26
C PRO A 145 -36.59 -10.00 -1.35
N ASP A 146 -37.52 -9.10 -1.66
CA ASP A 146 -37.29 -7.65 -1.80
C ASP A 146 -36.36 -7.22 -2.94
N CYS A 147 -36.05 -8.13 -3.88
CA CYS A 147 -35.37 -7.80 -5.12
C CYS A 147 -36.28 -8.01 -6.33
N PHE A 148 -36.23 -7.14 -7.34
CA PHE A 148 -36.65 -7.55 -8.68
C PHE A 148 -35.65 -8.54 -9.24
N ALA A 149 -36.17 -9.56 -9.94
CA ALA A 149 -35.36 -10.56 -10.62
C ALA A 149 -35.68 -10.52 -12.10
N ILE A 150 -34.67 -10.27 -12.94
CA ILE A 150 -34.81 -10.22 -14.38
C ILE A 150 -34.01 -11.37 -14.98
N LEU A 151 -34.70 -12.30 -15.63
CA LEU A 151 -34.08 -13.39 -16.38
C LEU A 151 -33.59 -12.83 -17.72
N VAL A 152 -32.29 -12.97 -17.99
CA VAL A 152 -31.64 -12.59 -19.25
C VAL A 152 -31.32 -13.87 -20.03
N PRO A 153 -32.10 -14.22 -21.07
CA PRO A 153 -31.86 -15.45 -21.81
C PRO A 153 -30.51 -15.45 -22.52
N THR A 154 -29.80 -16.58 -22.48
CA THR A 154 -28.57 -16.78 -23.26
C THR A 154 -28.88 -16.72 -24.75
N TYR A 155 -28.10 -15.99 -25.54
CA TYR A 155 -28.35 -15.86 -26.96
C TYR A 155 -27.53 -16.89 -27.78
N PRO A 156 -28.15 -17.62 -28.73
CA PRO A 156 -29.59 -17.81 -28.91
C PRO A 156 -30.14 -18.86 -27.93
N VAL A 157 -31.33 -18.62 -27.37
CA VAL A 157 -32.03 -19.58 -26.51
C VAL A 157 -32.98 -20.43 -27.34
N ARG A 158 -33.09 -21.72 -27.02
CA ARG A 158 -34.12 -22.60 -27.58
C ARG A 158 -35.46 -22.37 -26.88
N ALA A 159 -36.55 -22.46 -27.62
CA ALA A 159 -37.92 -22.25 -27.13
C ALA A 159 -38.30 -23.15 -25.94
N ASP A 160 -37.94 -24.43 -26.00
CA ASP A 160 -38.23 -25.41 -24.94
C ASP A 160 -37.45 -25.11 -23.65
N VAL A 161 -36.19 -24.74 -23.79
CA VAL A 161 -35.33 -24.33 -22.66
C VAL A 161 -35.85 -23.03 -22.04
N LEU A 162 -36.19 -22.03 -22.86
CA LEU A 162 -36.69 -20.75 -22.37
C LEU A 162 -38.01 -20.91 -21.62
N ASP A 163 -38.96 -21.66 -22.16
CA ASP A 163 -40.26 -21.86 -21.52
C ASP A 163 -40.13 -22.57 -20.16
N ALA A 164 -39.25 -23.57 -20.05
CA ALA A 164 -38.94 -24.23 -18.79
C ALA A 164 -38.26 -23.27 -17.78
N GLN A 165 -37.30 -22.47 -18.24
CA GLN A 165 -36.64 -21.44 -17.42
C GLN A 165 -37.66 -20.42 -16.89
N VAL A 166 -38.53 -19.88 -17.74
CA VAL A 166 -39.54 -18.89 -17.35
C VAL A 166 -40.56 -19.49 -16.38
N ALA A 167 -40.97 -20.74 -16.57
CA ALA A 167 -41.86 -21.45 -15.65
C ALA A 167 -41.25 -21.58 -14.24
N TRP A 168 -40.00 -22.04 -14.16
CA TRP A 168 -39.26 -22.10 -12.89
C TRP A 168 -39.06 -20.70 -12.28
N PHE A 169 -38.74 -19.72 -13.10
CA PHE A 169 -38.47 -18.34 -12.68
C PHE A 169 -39.71 -17.69 -12.06
N ARG A 170 -40.87 -17.84 -12.70
CA ARG A 170 -42.15 -17.35 -12.17
C ARG A 170 -42.51 -18.03 -10.85
N THR A 171 -42.26 -19.33 -10.73
CA THR A 171 -42.50 -20.08 -9.48
C THR A 171 -41.58 -19.60 -8.35
N THR A 172 -40.34 -19.25 -8.66
CA THR A 172 -39.33 -18.87 -7.66
C THR A 172 -39.46 -17.42 -7.20
N PHE A 173 -39.76 -16.48 -8.10
CA PHE A 173 -39.76 -15.04 -7.82
C PHE A 173 -41.15 -14.39 -7.81
N GLY A 174 -42.20 -15.10 -8.25
CA GLY A 174 -43.58 -14.61 -8.24
C GLY A 174 -43.75 -13.33 -9.07
N GLU A 175 -44.44 -12.33 -8.52
CA GLU A 175 -44.71 -11.03 -9.18
C GLU A 175 -43.47 -10.15 -9.40
N ARG A 176 -42.34 -10.50 -8.77
CA ARG A 176 -41.06 -9.78 -8.95
C ARG A 176 -40.28 -10.28 -10.16
N ALA A 177 -40.72 -11.37 -10.79
CA ALA A 177 -40.11 -11.94 -11.98
C ALA A 177 -40.35 -11.03 -13.20
N ARG A 178 -39.28 -10.77 -13.96
CA ARG A 178 -39.32 -10.12 -15.28
C ARG A 178 -38.50 -10.90 -16.28
N LEU A 179 -38.92 -10.84 -17.54
CA LEU A 179 -38.20 -11.45 -18.64
C LEU A 179 -37.48 -10.35 -19.43
N GLY A 180 -36.15 -10.39 -19.44
CA GLY A 180 -35.31 -9.40 -20.09
C GLY A 180 -35.29 -9.58 -21.61
N LEU A 181 -35.57 -8.51 -22.34
CA LEU A 181 -35.42 -8.44 -23.79
C LEU A 181 -34.19 -7.60 -24.15
N VAL A 182 -33.18 -8.24 -24.72
CA VAL A 182 -31.94 -7.61 -25.19
C VAL A 182 -31.92 -7.62 -26.72
N GLN A 183 -31.70 -6.47 -27.34
CA GLN A 183 -31.65 -6.30 -28.80
C GLN A 183 -30.33 -5.61 -29.18
N LEU A 184 -29.36 -6.39 -29.64
CA LEU A 184 -27.99 -5.96 -29.97
C LEU A 184 -27.70 -6.01 -31.47
N GLN A 185 -28.73 -6.11 -32.33
CA GLN A 185 -28.61 -6.24 -33.78
C GLN A 185 -27.82 -7.47 -34.21
N ARG A 186 -28.06 -8.61 -33.54
CA ARG A 186 -27.50 -9.92 -33.92
C ARG A 186 -28.44 -10.64 -34.88
N ALA A 187 -27.91 -11.63 -35.61
CA ALA A 187 -28.61 -12.29 -36.71
C ALA A 187 -30.00 -12.88 -36.36
N LEU A 188 -30.20 -13.36 -35.13
CA LEU A 188 -31.42 -14.01 -34.66
C LEU A 188 -32.22 -13.14 -33.67
N ASP A 189 -31.85 -11.88 -33.44
CA ASP A 189 -32.51 -11.03 -32.43
C ASP A 189 -34.02 -10.88 -32.69
N GLY A 190 -34.45 -10.86 -33.96
CA GLY A 190 -35.88 -10.81 -34.32
C GLY A 190 -36.64 -12.07 -33.93
N ALA A 191 -36.12 -13.27 -34.27
CA ALA A 191 -36.75 -14.53 -33.89
C ALA A 191 -36.73 -14.74 -32.36
N GLN A 192 -35.62 -14.38 -31.71
CA GLN A 192 -35.47 -14.44 -30.25
C GLN A 192 -36.45 -13.49 -29.55
N ARG A 193 -36.70 -12.30 -30.10
CA ARG A 193 -37.68 -11.35 -29.56
C ARG A 193 -39.09 -11.95 -29.54
N GLU A 194 -39.53 -12.55 -30.65
CA GLU A 194 -40.87 -13.15 -30.71
C GLU A 194 -40.98 -14.37 -29.78
N GLU A 195 -39.92 -15.19 -29.67
CA GLU A 195 -39.90 -16.33 -28.73
C GLU A 195 -39.97 -15.86 -27.26
N ILE A 196 -39.20 -14.83 -26.90
CA ILE A 196 -39.24 -14.20 -25.57
C ILE A 196 -40.63 -13.65 -25.27
N ARG A 197 -41.27 -12.98 -26.24
CA ARG A 197 -42.65 -12.48 -26.10
C ARG A 197 -43.65 -13.59 -25.88
N ALA A 198 -43.61 -14.62 -26.72
CA ALA A 198 -44.49 -15.78 -26.59
C ALA A 198 -44.29 -16.52 -25.26
N ALA A 199 -43.05 -16.66 -24.76
CA ALA A 199 -42.77 -17.27 -23.46
C ALA A 199 -43.30 -16.41 -22.30
N GLY A 200 -43.10 -15.09 -22.35
CA GLY A 200 -43.61 -14.14 -21.37
C GLY A 200 -45.14 -14.17 -21.29
N GLU A 201 -45.82 -14.14 -22.43
CA GLU A 201 -47.28 -14.22 -22.51
C GLU A 201 -47.83 -15.56 -21.98
N ARG A 202 -47.26 -16.69 -22.43
CA ARG A 202 -47.66 -18.04 -21.98
C ARG A 202 -47.57 -18.22 -20.45
N ARG A 203 -46.56 -17.60 -19.83
CA ARG A 203 -46.26 -17.78 -18.41
C ARG A 203 -46.69 -16.59 -17.53
N GLY A 204 -47.30 -15.57 -18.12
CA GLY A 204 -47.73 -14.35 -17.42
C GLY A 204 -46.58 -13.57 -16.80
N VAL A 205 -45.40 -13.57 -17.43
CA VAL A 205 -44.21 -12.83 -16.96
C VAL A 205 -44.02 -11.60 -17.84
N ARG A 206 -44.00 -10.41 -17.22
CA ARG A 206 -43.81 -9.15 -17.94
C ARG A 206 -42.41 -9.04 -18.53
N ILE A 207 -42.33 -8.41 -19.68
CA ILE A 207 -41.09 -8.24 -20.44
C ILE A 207 -40.54 -6.83 -20.20
N VAL A 208 -39.22 -6.74 -20.04
CA VAL A 208 -38.53 -5.48 -19.76
C VAL A 208 -37.39 -5.26 -20.75
N ALA A 209 -37.28 -4.05 -21.30
CA ALA A 209 -36.21 -3.67 -22.22
C ALA A 209 -34.87 -3.52 -21.48
N LEU A 210 -33.82 -4.20 -21.95
CA LEU A 210 -32.47 -4.14 -21.38
C LEU A 210 -31.41 -3.79 -22.43
N GLY A 211 -30.38 -3.05 -22.03
CA GLY A 211 -29.26 -2.69 -22.91
C GLY A 211 -28.08 -3.65 -22.92
N ASP A 212 -27.88 -4.45 -21.86
CA ASP A 212 -26.63 -5.20 -21.63
C ASP A 212 -25.40 -4.32 -21.84
N VAL A 213 -25.40 -3.19 -21.14
CA VAL A 213 -24.44 -2.11 -21.36
C VAL A 213 -23.10 -2.47 -20.71
N THR A 214 -22.03 -2.48 -21.53
CA THR A 214 -20.64 -2.60 -21.08
C THR A 214 -19.81 -1.37 -21.44
N MET A 215 -20.38 -0.43 -22.19
CA MET A 215 -19.73 0.77 -22.69
C MET A 215 -20.62 2.01 -22.50
N HIS A 216 -20.11 3.13 -22.01
CA HIS A 216 -20.88 4.38 -22.01
C HIS A 216 -21.10 4.88 -23.45
N ARG A 217 -20.13 4.70 -24.35
CA ARG A 217 -20.20 5.15 -25.76
C ARG A 217 -19.74 4.07 -26.74
N ARG A 218 -20.31 4.08 -27.95
CA ARG A 218 -19.97 3.16 -29.06
C ARG A 218 -18.47 3.14 -29.41
N SER A 219 -17.78 4.27 -29.27
CA SER A 219 -16.32 4.39 -29.53
C SER A 219 -15.44 3.65 -28.52
N CYS A 220 -16.01 3.04 -27.48
CA CYS A 220 -15.28 2.19 -26.55
C CYS A 220 -15.06 0.75 -27.05
N LYS A 221 -15.60 0.37 -28.22
CA LYS A 221 -15.49 -0.99 -28.76
C LYS A 221 -14.06 -1.50 -28.85
N GLU A 222 -13.14 -0.67 -29.37
CA GLU A 222 -11.72 -1.07 -29.46
C GLU A 222 -11.11 -1.41 -28.10
N LEU A 223 -11.47 -0.64 -27.05
CA LEU A 223 -11.01 -0.91 -25.69
C LEU A 223 -11.65 -2.19 -25.14
N GLN A 224 -12.95 -2.39 -25.38
CA GLN A 224 -13.67 -3.59 -24.96
C GLN A 224 -13.10 -4.86 -25.61
N ASP A 225 -12.68 -4.80 -26.88
CA ASP A 225 -12.03 -5.91 -27.58
C ASP A 225 -10.68 -6.25 -26.98
N VAL A 226 -9.87 -5.24 -26.67
CA VAL A 226 -8.57 -5.41 -26.01
C VAL A 226 -8.74 -5.98 -24.61
N MET A 227 -9.72 -5.50 -23.84
CA MET A 227 -10.04 -6.05 -22.52
C MET A 227 -10.50 -7.51 -22.60
N THR A 228 -11.28 -7.85 -23.63
CA THR A 228 -11.67 -9.24 -23.89
C THR A 228 -10.47 -10.10 -24.23
N ALA A 229 -9.58 -9.65 -25.11
CA ALA A 229 -8.33 -10.33 -25.47
C ALA A 229 -7.44 -10.59 -24.23
N ILE A 230 -7.32 -9.60 -23.33
CA ILE A 230 -6.62 -9.76 -22.04
C ILE A 230 -7.29 -10.85 -21.20
N ARG A 231 -8.63 -10.84 -21.09
CA ARG A 231 -9.41 -11.80 -20.31
C ARG A 231 -9.25 -13.24 -20.80
N VAL A 232 -9.31 -13.46 -22.11
CA VAL A 232 -9.20 -14.81 -22.70
C VAL A 232 -7.76 -15.24 -22.97
N GLY A 233 -6.78 -14.35 -22.78
CA GLY A 233 -5.36 -14.67 -22.87
C GLY A 233 -4.83 -14.88 -24.30
N MET A 234 -5.47 -14.28 -25.31
CA MET A 234 -5.07 -14.40 -26.71
C MET A 234 -5.12 -13.04 -27.44
N PRO A 235 -4.40 -12.85 -28.56
CA PRO A 235 -4.46 -11.62 -29.33
C PRO A 235 -5.87 -11.32 -29.89
N VAL A 236 -6.19 -10.05 -30.09
CA VAL A 236 -7.48 -9.60 -30.66
C VAL A 236 -7.77 -10.27 -32.01
N SER A 237 -6.74 -10.46 -32.84
CA SER A 237 -6.85 -11.13 -34.14
C SER A 237 -7.26 -12.60 -34.05
N GLU A 238 -7.07 -13.25 -32.90
CA GLU A 238 -7.33 -14.68 -32.68
C GLU A 238 -8.59 -14.93 -31.84
N CYS A 239 -9.17 -13.88 -31.24
CA CYS A 239 -10.32 -14.01 -30.34
C CYS A 239 -11.60 -14.56 -31.01
N GLY A 240 -11.78 -14.38 -32.32
CA GLY A 240 -12.94 -14.89 -33.05
C GLY A 240 -14.28 -14.50 -32.39
N TYR A 241 -15.11 -15.51 -32.07
CA TYR A 241 -16.43 -15.33 -31.43
C TYR A 241 -16.37 -14.94 -29.94
N ALA A 242 -15.19 -14.88 -29.32
CA ALA A 242 -15.06 -14.31 -27.98
C ALA A 242 -15.31 -12.79 -27.98
N LEU A 243 -15.10 -12.10 -29.12
CA LEU A 243 -15.40 -10.68 -29.27
C LEU A 243 -16.88 -10.46 -29.56
N ALA A 244 -17.42 -9.36 -29.06
CA ALA A 244 -18.75 -8.93 -29.47
C ALA A 244 -18.75 -8.59 -30.98
N PRO A 245 -19.75 -9.06 -31.76
CA PRO A 245 -19.76 -8.92 -33.21
C PRO A 245 -19.93 -7.47 -33.69
N ASN A 246 -20.41 -6.58 -32.81
CA ASN A 246 -20.65 -5.17 -33.10
C ASN A 246 -20.49 -4.34 -31.80
N ALA A 247 -20.73 -3.03 -31.90
CA ALA A 247 -20.56 -2.08 -30.79
C ALA A 247 -21.90 -1.69 -30.11
N GLU A 248 -22.90 -2.57 -30.11
CA GLU A 248 -24.26 -2.24 -29.65
C GLU A 248 -24.45 -2.26 -28.12
N GLN A 249 -23.53 -2.84 -27.35
CA GLN A 249 -23.55 -2.87 -25.89
C GLN A 249 -23.13 -1.53 -25.26
N HIS A 250 -23.78 -0.43 -25.66
CA HIS A 250 -23.54 0.91 -25.11
C HIS A 250 -24.84 1.63 -24.69
N LEU A 251 -24.74 2.74 -23.95
CA LEU A 251 -25.92 3.59 -23.66
C LEU A 251 -26.43 4.26 -24.95
N ARG A 252 -27.66 3.94 -25.34
CA ARG A 252 -28.28 4.32 -26.63
C ARG A 252 -29.22 5.50 -26.48
N GLY A 253 -29.34 6.35 -27.51
CA GLY A 253 -30.31 7.44 -27.48
C GLY A 253 -31.76 6.94 -27.38
N ARG A 254 -32.62 7.68 -26.65
CA ARG A 254 -34.04 7.34 -26.43
C ARG A 254 -34.84 7.10 -27.72
N ASN A 255 -34.55 7.84 -28.80
CA ASN A 255 -35.13 7.60 -30.12
C ASN A 255 -34.81 6.18 -30.63
N ARG A 256 -33.55 5.76 -30.53
CA ARG A 256 -33.13 4.42 -30.96
C ARG A 256 -33.81 3.34 -30.12
N ILE A 257 -33.91 3.54 -28.82
CA ILE A 257 -34.60 2.62 -27.90
C ILE A 257 -36.08 2.49 -28.28
N GLY A 258 -36.75 3.60 -28.57
CA GLY A 258 -38.15 3.61 -29.01
C GLY A 258 -38.41 2.85 -30.32
N ASN A 259 -37.39 2.66 -31.16
CA ASN A 259 -37.48 1.86 -32.39
C ASN A 259 -37.20 0.35 -32.18
N LEU A 260 -36.59 -0.03 -31.05
CA LEU A 260 -36.20 -1.42 -30.77
C LEU A 260 -37.21 -2.18 -29.92
N TYR A 261 -37.88 -1.46 -29.03
CA TYR A 261 -38.76 -2.02 -28.02
C TYR A 261 -40.17 -1.44 -28.15
N SER A 262 -41.17 -2.19 -27.67
CA SER A 262 -42.52 -1.68 -27.57
C SER A 262 -42.64 -0.65 -26.43
N PRO A 263 -43.64 0.26 -26.46
CA PRO A 263 -43.88 1.20 -25.38
C PRO A 263 -44.02 0.52 -24.00
N ALA A 264 -44.71 -0.63 -23.92
CA ALA A 264 -44.91 -1.36 -22.68
C ALA A 264 -43.60 -1.95 -22.11
N GLU A 265 -42.71 -2.46 -22.97
CA GLU A 265 -41.40 -2.99 -22.58
C GLU A 265 -40.48 -1.88 -22.01
N ILE A 266 -40.62 -0.66 -22.53
CA ILE A 266 -39.91 0.54 -22.07
C ILE A 266 -40.51 1.05 -20.76
N GLU A 267 -41.84 1.16 -20.68
CA GLU A 267 -42.56 1.64 -19.49
C GLU A 267 -42.30 0.75 -18.26
N GLU A 268 -42.14 -0.56 -18.45
CA GLU A 268 -41.79 -1.49 -17.36
C GLU A 268 -40.40 -1.16 -16.75
N THR A 269 -39.46 -0.59 -17.53
CA THR A 269 -38.17 -0.12 -16.97
C THR A 269 -38.37 1.00 -15.96
N CYS A 270 -39.27 1.93 -16.27
CA CYS A 270 -39.64 3.06 -15.43
C CYS A 270 -40.47 2.62 -14.22
N THR A 271 -41.34 1.62 -14.39
CA THR A 271 -42.12 1.02 -13.30
C THR A 271 -41.22 0.38 -12.25
N ILE A 272 -40.20 -0.37 -12.68
CA ILE A 272 -39.20 -0.96 -11.77
C ILE A 272 -38.40 0.15 -11.07
N LEU A 273 -37.96 1.18 -11.81
CA LEU A 273 -37.25 2.33 -11.23
C LEU A 273 -38.07 2.99 -10.11
N ASP A 274 -39.36 3.23 -10.33
CA ASP A 274 -40.26 3.89 -9.37
C ASP A 274 -40.58 3.03 -8.15
N THR A 275 -40.41 1.71 -8.23
CA THR A 275 -40.65 0.79 -7.11
C THR A 275 -39.40 0.60 -6.25
N CYS A 276 -38.22 1.00 -6.73
CA CYS A 276 -36.95 0.86 -6.02
C CYS A 276 -36.63 2.11 -5.20
N ASP A 277 -36.86 2.05 -3.89
CA ASP A 277 -36.66 3.16 -2.93
C ASP A 277 -35.30 3.13 -2.22
N PHE A 278 -34.51 2.06 -2.40
CA PHE A 278 -33.23 1.92 -1.72
C PHE A 278 -32.22 3.00 -2.12
N LYS A 279 -31.52 3.57 -1.13
CA LYS A 279 -30.42 4.51 -1.31
C LYS A 279 -29.23 4.09 -0.47
N LEU A 280 -28.00 4.19 -1.00
CA LEU A 280 -26.78 3.84 -0.26
C LEU A 280 -26.62 4.67 1.02
N ASP A 281 -27.05 5.94 1.02
CA ASP A 281 -27.02 6.83 2.19
C ASP A 281 -27.82 6.30 3.39
N SER A 282 -28.70 5.30 3.19
CA SER A 282 -29.45 4.65 4.28
C SER A 282 -28.64 3.64 5.07
N LEU A 283 -27.45 3.25 4.59
CA LEU A 283 -26.54 2.33 5.27
C LEU A 283 -25.84 3.05 6.43
N ARG A 284 -26.51 3.11 7.58
CA ARG A 284 -25.90 3.59 8.82
C ARG A 284 -25.10 2.47 9.48
N TYR A 285 -23.85 2.77 9.80
CA TYR A 285 -22.94 1.87 10.48
C TYR A 285 -23.17 1.90 12.00
N GLU A 286 -23.19 0.73 12.62
CA GLU A 286 -23.32 0.56 14.06
C GLU A 286 -22.13 -0.27 14.58
N TYR A 287 -21.48 0.23 15.64
CA TYR A 287 -20.37 -0.46 16.30
C TYR A 287 -20.84 -1.62 17.19
N PRO A 288 -19.98 -2.62 17.45
CA PRO A 288 -20.28 -3.73 18.37
C PRO A 288 -20.55 -3.28 19.81
N ASP A 289 -21.49 -3.95 20.47
CA ASP A 289 -21.84 -3.71 21.88
C ASP A 289 -20.93 -4.50 22.86
N GLU A 290 -20.25 -5.56 22.39
CA GLU A 290 -19.58 -6.57 23.23
C GLU A 290 -18.28 -6.09 23.92
N ILE A 291 -17.84 -4.87 23.63
CA ILE A 291 -16.59 -4.31 24.15
C ILE A 291 -16.78 -3.81 25.59
N VAL A 292 -18.02 -3.54 25.99
CA VAL A 292 -18.36 -2.98 27.30
C VAL A 292 -18.71 -4.11 28.28
N PRO A 293 -18.11 -4.14 29.48
CA PRO A 293 -18.50 -5.10 30.52
C PRO A 293 -19.98 -5.01 30.89
N LYS A 294 -20.58 -6.14 31.30
CA LYS A 294 -21.98 -6.18 31.73
C LYS A 294 -22.22 -5.20 32.88
N GLY A 295 -23.21 -4.32 32.72
CA GLY A 295 -23.61 -3.34 33.73
C GLY A 295 -22.97 -1.95 33.56
N LEU A 296 -22.07 -1.76 32.59
CA LEU A 296 -21.52 -0.45 32.22
C LEU A 296 -22.08 0.02 30.87
N THR A 297 -22.08 1.34 30.67
CA THR A 297 -22.29 1.96 29.37
C THR A 297 -20.95 2.25 28.69
N PRO A 298 -20.89 2.37 27.34
CA PRO A 298 -19.68 2.79 26.64
C PRO A 298 -19.04 4.05 27.24
N THR A 299 -19.85 5.04 27.59
CA THR A 299 -19.42 6.29 28.24
C THR A 299 -18.77 6.04 29.59
N SER A 300 -19.44 5.32 30.49
CA SER A 300 -18.92 5.05 31.85
C SER A 300 -17.64 4.20 31.83
N TYR A 301 -17.55 3.24 30.92
CA TYR A 301 -16.37 2.37 30.80
C TYR A 301 -15.18 3.11 30.19
N LEU A 302 -15.41 3.94 29.17
CA LEU A 302 -14.36 4.80 28.60
C LEU A 302 -13.79 5.76 29.63
N GLU A 303 -14.64 6.40 30.43
CA GLU A 303 -14.21 7.28 31.53
C GLU A 303 -13.37 6.52 32.55
N GLN A 304 -13.85 5.35 33.02
CA GLN A 304 -13.13 4.53 34.00
C GLN A 304 -11.72 4.16 33.54
N GLU A 305 -11.58 3.63 32.32
CA GLU A 305 -10.29 3.20 31.78
C GLU A 305 -9.37 4.39 31.48
N THR A 306 -9.93 5.53 31.06
CA THR A 306 -9.17 6.79 30.88
C THR A 306 -8.57 7.27 32.19
N MET A 307 -9.34 7.25 33.28
CA MET A 307 -8.84 7.66 34.60
C MET A 307 -7.81 6.69 35.17
N ALA A 308 -7.98 5.38 34.98
CA ALA A 308 -6.99 4.37 35.36
C ALA A 308 -5.67 4.55 34.60
N GLY A 309 -5.75 4.82 33.29
CA GLY A 309 -4.61 5.15 32.45
C GLY A 309 -3.91 6.45 32.88
N ALA A 310 -4.67 7.49 33.22
CA ALA A 310 -4.14 8.75 33.73
C ALA A 310 -3.35 8.57 35.03
N ALA A 311 -3.85 7.76 35.98
CA ALA A 311 -3.14 7.44 37.22
C ALA A 311 -1.79 6.74 36.95
N THR A 312 -1.74 5.87 35.95
CA THR A 312 -0.51 5.16 35.55
C THR A 312 0.50 6.09 34.89
N ARG A 313 0.05 6.96 33.98
CA ARG A 313 0.92 7.93 33.26
C ARG A 313 1.44 9.05 34.16
N TYR A 314 0.66 9.45 35.17
CA TYR A 314 0.97 10.54 36.08
C TYR A 314 1.01 10.05 37.54
N PRO A 315 2.03 9.27 37.95
CA PRO A 315 2.10 8.70 39.31
C PRO A 315 2.22 9.76 40.41
N ARG A 316 2.64 10.98 40.06
CA ARG A 316 2.72 12.15 40.95
C ARG A 316 1.46 13.03 40.95
N GLY A 317 0.39 12.56 40.31
CA GLY A 317 -0.87 13.30 40.15
C GLY A 317 -1.01 13.92 38.75
N VAL A 318 -2.23 13.93 38.24
CA VAL A 318 -2.57 14.48 36.92
C VAL A 318 -2.60 16.02 36.99
N PRO A 319 -1.83 16.74 36.15
CA PRO A 319 -1.87 18.21 36.12
C PRO A 319 -3.27 18.77 35.85
N GLU A 320 -3.61 19.93 36.42
CA GLU A 320 -4.95 20.52 36.29
C GLU A 320 -5.34 20.78 34.83
N LYS A 321 -4.38 21.26 34.02
CA LYS A 321 -4.56 21.48 32.57
C LYS A 321 -4.97 20.18 31.85
N VAL A 322 -4.31 19.07 32.18
CA VAL A 322 -4.57 17.75 31.59
C VAL A 322 -5.92 17.21 32.07
N SER A 323 -6.27 17.38 33.35
CA SER A 323 -7.58 16.98 33.88
C SER A 323 -8.75 17.72 33.23
N LYS A 324 -8.61 19.02 32.96
CA LYS A 324 -9.62 19.80 32.21
C LYS A 324 -9.76 19.31 30.78
N GLN A 325 -8.64 19.02 30.12
CA GLN A 325 -8.62 18.49 28.76
C GLN A 325 -9.29 17.11 28.66
N ILE A 326 -9.01 16.18 29.59
CA ILE A 326 -9.67 14.86 29.62
C ILE A 326 -11.19 15.01 29.66
N ARG A 327 -11.72 15.87 30.54
CA ARG A 327 -13.16 16.10 30.65
C ARG A 327 -13.77 16.66 29.36
N TYR A 328 -13.13 17.68 28.79
CA TYR A 328 -13.56 18.26 27.52
C TYR A 328 -13.59 17.23 26.37
N GLU A 329 -12.55 16.40 26.26
CA GLU A 329 -12.49 15.36 25.23
C GLU A 329 -13.57 14.29 25.44
N LEU A 330 -13.77 13.80 26.68
CA LEU A 330 -14.81 12.81 26.99
C LEU A 330 -16.22 13.34 26.69
N ASP A 331 -16.50 14.60 27.04
CA ASP A 331 -17.80 15.24 26.76
C ASP A 331 -18.06 15.32 25.25
N LEU A 332 -17.05 15.69 24.45
CA LEU A 332 -17.18 15.77 22.99
C LEU A 332 -17.33 14.39 22.34
N ILE A 333 -16.59 13.38 22.83
CA ILE A 333 -16.72 12.00 22.36
C ILE A 333 -18.14 11.48 22.63
N ALA A 334 -18.69 11.75 23.82
CA ALA A 334 -20.05 11.37 24.17
C ALA A 334 -21.11 12.09 23.34
N GLN A 335 -20.94 13.39 23.10
CA GLN A 335 -21.83 14.19 22.24
C GLN A 335 -21.92 13.62 20.81
N LEU A 336 -20.82 13.07 20.29
CA LEU A 336 -20.75 12.51 18.94
C LEU A 336 -20.95 10.99 18.88
N SER A 337 -21.16 10.34 20.04
CA SER A 337 -21.36 8.89 20.16
C SER A 337 -20.20 8.05 19.61
N TYR A 338 -18.96 8.49 19.84
CA TYR A 338 -17.74 7.80 19.38
C TYR A 338 -17.10 6.89 20.44
N GLU A 339 -17.70 6.72 21.61
CA GLU A 339 -17.16 5.88 22.69
C GLU A 339 -16.89 4.43 22.24
N PRO A 340 -17.79 3.73 21.52
CA PRO A 340 -17.54 2.36 21.07
C PRO A 340 -16.33 2.25 20.15
N PHE A 341 -16.04 3.28 19.36
CA PHE A 341 -14.87 3.29 18.48
C PHE A 341 -13.57 3.38 19.28
N PHE A 342 -13.48 4.30 20.25
CA PHE A 342 -12.30 4.40 21.13
C PHE A 342 -12.07 3.10 21.90
N LEU A 343 -13.14 2.51 22.42
CA LEU A 343 -13.08 1.24 23.14
C LEU A 343 -12.64 0.07 22.25
N THR A 344 -13.05 0.05 20.98
CA THR A 344 -12.60 -0.95 20.00
C THR A 344 -11.08 -0.88 19.80
N VAL A 345 -10.55 0.33 19.59
CA VAL A 345 -9.10 0.51 19.40
C VAL A 345 -8.34 0.22 20.69
N TYR A 346 -8.84 0.70 21.83
CA TYR A 346 -8.26 0.44 23.14
C TYR A 346 -8.16 -1.05 23.42
N ASP A 347 -9.20 -1.83 23.10
CA ASP A 347 -9.22 -3.28 23.25
C ASP A 347 -8.14 -3.98 22.43
N ILE A 348 -7.98 -3.60 21.15
CA ILE A 348 -6.94 -4.12 20.26
C ILE A 348 -5.55 -3.79 20.82
N VAL A 349 -5.34 -2.56 21.27
CA VAL A 349 -4.07 -2.11 21.88
C VAL A 349 -3.79 -2.84 23.20
N LYS A 350 -4.82 -3.06 24.03
CA LYS A 350 -4.75 -3.79 25.28
C LYS A 350 -4.36 -5.24 25.04
N TYR A 351 -4.95 -5.90 24.04
CA TYR A 351 -4.55 -7.23 23.60
C TYR A 351 -3.08 -7.26 23.15
N ALA A 352 -2.69 -6.37 22.23
CA ALA A 352 -1.32 -6.31 21.72
C ALA A 352 -0.30 -6.17 22.86
N ARG A 353 -0.54 -5.25 23.81
CA ARG A 353 0.33 -5.10 25.00
C ARG A 353 0.35 -6.34 25.89
N SER A 354 -0.79 -7.03 26.07
CA SER A 354 -0.84 -8.27 26.86
C SER A 354 -0.01 -9.41 26.23
N GLN A 355 0.16 -9.39 24.92
CA GLN A 355 0.98 -10.34 24.17
C GLN A 355 2.42 -9.83 23.94
N ASN A 356 2.80 -8.77 24.65
CA ASN A 356 4.09 -8.09 24.48
C ASN A 356 4.36 -7.70 23.01
N ILE A 357 3.36 -7.16 22.31
CA ILE A 357 3.49 -6.62 20.95
C ILE A 357 3.64 -5.11 21.05
N LEU A 358 4.74 -4.58 20.52
CA LEU A 358 4.94 -3.13 20.42
C LEU A 358 3.92 -2.53 19.44
N CYS A 359 3.25 -1.47 19.91
CA CYS A 359 2.30 -0.72 19.12
C CYS A 359 2.45 0.79 19.36
N GLN A 360 2.09 1.59 18.36
CA GLN A 360 2.17 3.03 18.44
C GLN A 360 1.08 3.70 17.60
N GLY A 361 0.22 4.47 18.27
CA GLY A 361 -0.75 5.35 17.62
C GLY A 361 -0.06 6.52 16.91
N ARG A 362 -0.57 6.87 15.73
CA ARG A 362 -0.07 7.98 14.91
C ARG A 362 -1.21 8.85 14.38
N GLY A 363 -0.85 9.88 13.61
CA GLY A 363 -1.83 10.76 12.98
C GLY A 363 -2.46 11.72 13.97
N SER A 364 -3.73 12.08 13.76
CA SER A 364 -4.47 12.99 14.64
C SER A 364 -4.82 12.37 15.99
N ALA A 365 -4.82 11.04 16.13
CA ALA A 365 -5.03 10.38 17.41
C ALA A 365 -4.02 10.80 18.49
N ALA A 366 -2.80 11.21 18.08
CA ALA A 366 -1.78 11.74 18.99
C ALA A 366 -2.15 13.11 19.59
N ASN A 367 -3.17 13.81 19.08
CA ASN A 367 -3.68 15.06 19.66
C ASN A 367 -4.63 14.85 20.84
N SER A 368 -5.01 13.60 21.16
CA SER A 368 -5.97 13.29 22.22
C SER A 368 -5.27 12.85 23.50
N VAL A 369 -5.61 13.52 24.59
CA VAL A 369 -5.20 13.12 25.94
C VAL A 369 -5.87 11.81 26.34
N VAL A 370 -7.13 11.58 25.93
CA VAL A 370 -7.83 10.31 26.15
C VAL A 370 -7.06 9.16 25.50
N CYS A 371 -6.64 9.29 24.23
CA CYS A 371 -5.80 8.29 23.55
C CYS A 371 -4.46 8.05 24.26
N PHE A 372 -3.84 9.09 24.83
CA PHE A 372 -2.58 8.96 25.58
C PHE A 372 -2.77 8.17 26.89
N CYS A 373 -3.84 8.48 27.62
CA CYS A 373 -4.23 7.78 28.85
C CYS A 373 -4.54 6.30 28.58
N LEU A 374 -5.27 5.99 27.52
CA LEU A 374 -5.59 4.61 27.11
C LEU A 374 -4.39 3.83 26.57
N GLY A 375 -3.23 4.47 26.41
CA GLY A 375 -2.03 3.83 25.86
C GLY A 375 -2.07 3.59 24.34
N ILE A 376 -3.02 4.22 23.64
CA ILE A 376 -3.13 4.17 22.17
C ILE A 376 -1.98 4.98 21.56
N THR A 377 -1.67 6.16 22.10
CA THR A 377 -0.51 6.96 21.70
C THR A 377 0.51 7.09 22.82
N GLU A 378 1.78 7.19 22.45
CA GLU A 378 2.88 7.46 23.37
C GLU A 378 3.24 8.95 23.44
N VAL A 379 2.66 9.82 22.62
CA VAL A 379 3.03 11.25 22.59
C VAL A 379 2.47 11.97 23.81
N ASN A 380 3.34 12.62 24.59
CA ASN A 380 2.91 13.35 25.79
C ASN A 380 2.28 14.70 25.35
N PRO A 381 1.00 14.97 25.68
CA PRO A 381 0.32 16.21 25.33
C PRO A 381 0.93 17.46 25.98
N GLU A 382 1.75 17.33 27.03
CA GLU A 382 2.45 18.46 27.66
C GLU A 382 3.65 18.95 26.82
N GLN A 383 4.19 18.10 25.94
CA GLN A 383 5.39 18.39 25.15
C GLN A 383 5.07 19.07 23.80
N SER A 384 3.80 19.33 23.50
CA SER A 384 3.36 19.90 22.22
C SER A 384 2.04 20.65 22.36
N THR A 385 1.77 21.58 21.45
CA THR A 385 0.50 22.32 21.45
C THR A 385 -0.51 21.57 20.57
N MET A 386 -1.14 20.55 21.14
CA MET A 386 -2.07 19.69 20.40
C MET A 386 -3.42 20.40 20.16
N LEU A 387 -3.89 20.42 18.91
CA LEU A 387 -5.23 20.86 18.53
C LEU A 387 -6.15 19.63 18.48
N PHE A 388 -6.97 19.43 19.51
CA PHE A 388 -7.90 18.29 19.58
C PHE A 388 -8.96 18.34 18.47
N GLU A 389 -9.36 19.54 18.03
CA GLU A 389 -10.34 19.78 16.97
C GLU A 389 -9.89 19.20 15.62
N ARG A 390 -8.57 19.02 15.43
CA ARG A 390 -8.01 18.32 14.28
C ARG A 390 -8.34 16.83 14.30
N PHE A 391 -8.53 16.25 15.48
CA PHE A 391 -8.93 14.87 15.64
C PHE A 391 -10.45 14.72 15.59
N ILE A 392 -11.19 15.44 16.45
CA ILE A 392 -12.65 15.36 16.56
C ILE A 392 -13.25 16.77 16.59
N SER A 393 -14.30 17.02 15.79
CA SER A 393 -15.02 18.31 15.78
C SER A 393 -16.52 18.09 15.62
N ALA A 394 -17.32 18.81 16.41
CA ALA A 394 -18.79 18.77 16.35
C ALA A 394 -19.36 19.39 15.06
N GLU A 395 -18.68 20.38 14.48
CA GLU A 395 -19.12 21.04 13.24
C GLU A 395 -18.99 20.13 12.01
N ARG A 396 -18.19 19.06 12.14
CA ARG A 396 -17.82 18.15 11.04
C ARG A 396 -18.83 17.03 10.85
N GLY A 397 -19.29 16.41 11.93
CA GLY A 397 -20.14 15.21 11.88
C GLY A 397 -19.50 14.00 11.15
N GLU A 398 -18.17 13.98 10.96
CA GLU A 398 -17.46 12.89 10.27
C GLU A 398 -16.67 12.02 11.26
N PRO A 399 -16.59 10.70 10.96
CA PRO A 399 -15.82 9.73 11.73
C PRO A 399 -14.38 10.15 12.02
N PRO A 400 -13.86 9.92 13.25
CA PRO A 400 -12.44 9.99 13.53
C PRO A 400 -11.69 8.80 12.90
N ASP A 401 -10.42 9.01 12.55
CA ASP A 401 -9.51 7.98 12.04
C ASP A 401 -8.40 7.75 13.08
N ILE A 402 -8.32 6.54 13.63
CA ILE A 402 -7.27 6.15 14.60
C ILE A 402 -6.40 5.07 13.96
N ASP A 403 -5.19 5.50 13.58
CA ASP A 403 -4.15 4.65 13.01
C ASP A 403 -3.24 4.12 14.12
N VAL A 404 -3.08 2.80 14.22
CA VAL A 404 -2.12 2.18 15.13
C VAL A 404 -1.15 1.31 14.34
N ASP A 405 0.15 1.63 14.44
CA ASP A 405 1.23 0.80 13.92
C ASP A 405 1.56 -0.32 14.91
N PHE A 406 1.59 -1.56 14.43
CA PHE A 406 2.03 -2.74 15.17
C PHE A 406 3.33 -3.29 14.58
N GLU A 407 3.99 -4.18 15.31
CA GLU A 407 5.09 -4.99 14.78
C GLU A 407 4.70 -5.71 13.48
N HIS A 408 5.45 -5.47 12.40
CA HIS A 408 5.15 -6.04 11.10
C HIS A 408 5.04 -7.58 11.14
N GLN A 409 5.99 -8.25 11.78
CA GLN A 409 6.05 -9.72 11.81
C GLN A 409 4.98 -10.35 12.72
N ARG A 410 4.44 -9.61 13.69
CA ARG A 410 3.44 -10.08 14.68
C ARG A 410 2.04 -9.50 14.46
N ARG A 411 1.85 -8.66 13.45
CA ARG A 411 0.55 -8.06 13.12
C ARG A 411 -0.54 -9.12 12.85
N GLU A 412 -0.17 -10.30 12.34
CA GLU A 412 -1.14 -11.37 12.10
C GLU A 412 -1.86 -11.79 13.38
N GLU A 413 -1.17 -11.84 14.53
CA GLU A 413 -1.76 -12.18 15.82
C GLU A 413 -2.88 -11.19 16.18
N VAL A 414 -2.67 -9.90 15.92
CA VAL A 414 -3.66 -8.83 16.17
C VAL A 414 -4.86 -8.96 15.22
N ILE A 415 -4.60 -9.30 13.95
CA ILE A 415 -5.67 -9.53 12.95
C ILE A 415 -6.55 -10.71 13.36
N GLN A 416 -5.93 -11.83 13.75
CA GLN A 416 -6.66 -13.02 14.17
C GLN A 416 -7.45 -12.77 15.46
N HIS A 417 -6.91 -12.02 16.40
CA HIS A 417 -7.66 -11.59 17.59
C HIS A 417 -8.96 -10.84 17.25
N ILE A 418 -8.94 -9.94 16.25
CA ILE A 418 -10.15 -9.24 15.79
C ILE A 418 -11.17 -10.24 15.23
N TYR A 419 -10.73 -11.21 14.43
CA TYR A 419 -11.63 -12.23 13.88
C TYR A 419 -12.18 -13.19 14.95
N GLU A 420 -11.36 -13.58 15.93
CA GLU A 420 -11.79 -14.41 17.07
C GLU A 420 -12.82 -13.68 17.93
N LYS A 421 -12.61 -12.39 18.18
CA LYS A 421 -13.47 -11.59 19.06
C LYS A 421 -14.80 -11.21 18.42
N TYR A 422 -14.78 -10.68 17.19
CA TYR A 422 -15.98 -10.15 16.52
C TYR A 422 -16.62 -11.17 15.58
N GLY A 423 -15.88 -12.20 15.18
CA GLY A 423 -16.31 -13.19 14.21
C GLY A 423 -16.11 -12.73 12.76
N HIS A 424 -15.82 -13.68 11.90
CA HIS A 424 -15.57 -13.44 10.47
C HIS A 424 -16.78 -12.89 9.70
N ASN A 425 -17.99 -13.00 10.24
CA ASN A 425 -19.22 -12.48 9.63
C ASN A 425 -19.48 -11.00 9.94
N ARG A 426 -18.69 -10.40 10.85
CA ARG A 426 -18.88 -9.05 11.36
C ARG A 426 -17.63 -8.18 11.23
N ALA A 427 -16.46 -8.79 11.06
CA ALA A 427 -15.21 -8.09 10.78
C ALA A 427 -14.66 -8.53 9.42
N ALA A 428 -14.18 -7.57 8.62
CA ALA A 428 -13.40 -7.81 7.41
C ALA A 428 -12.51 -6.61 7.07
N LEU A 429 -11.47 -6.85 6.27
CA LEU A 429 -10.57 -5.81 5.77
C LEU A 429 -11.24 -5.03 4.63
N ALA A 430 -10.97 -3.73 4.53
CA ALA A 430 -11.26 -2.93 3.34
C ALA A 430 -10.52 -3.49 2.12
N ALA A 431 -11.08 -3.31 0.92
CA ALA A 431 -10.34 -3.57 -0.30
C ALA A 431 -9.31 -2.47 -0.58
N ALA A 432 -8.32 -2.82 -1.39
CA ALA A 432 -7.52 -1.87 -2.12
C ALA A 432 -7.69 -2.17 -3.62
N VAL A 433 -8.18 -1.20 -4.37
CA VAL A 433 -8.38 -1.34 -5.82
C VAL A 433 -7.02 -1.27 -6.53
N SER A 434 -6.53 -2.42 -6.99
CA SER A 434 -5.31 -2.48 -7.78
C SER A 434 -5.62 -2.00 -9.19
N THR A 435 -4.88 -1.01 -9.68
CA THR A 435 -5.12 -0.42 -11.00
C THR A 435 -4.00 -0.73 -11.99
N TYR A 436 -4.29 -0.64 -13.29
CA TYR A 436 -3.30 -0.75 -14.34
C TYR A 436 -2.27 0.38 -14.23
N ARG A 437 -1.02 0.02 -13.87
CA ARG A 437 0.14 0.92 -13.84
C ARG A 437 0.89 0.92 -15.17
N PRO A 438 1.71 1.94 -15.50
CA PRO A 438 2.26 2.11 -16.85
C PRO A 438 2.98 0.88 -17.44
N ARG A 439 3.90 0.25 -16.69
CA ARG A 439 4.57 -0.98 -17.14
C ARG A 439 3.61 -2.15 -17.35
N GLY A 440 2.63 -2.28 -16.46
CA GLY A 440 1.63 -3.34 -16.54
C GLY A 440 0.71 -3.15 -17.73
N VAL A 441 0.18 -1.93 -17.92
CA VAL A 441 -0.74 -1.64 -19.02
C VAL A 441 -0.06 -1.80 -20.38
N LEU A 442 1.20 -1.37 -20.53
CA LEU A 442 1.99 -1.60 -21.75
C LEU A 442 2.14 -3.09 -22.04
N ARG A 443 2.45 -3.91 -21.03
CA ARG A 443 2.59 -5.36 -21.20
C ARG A 443 1.29 -6.03 -21.64
N GLU A 444 0.21 -5.74 -20.95
CA GLU A 444 -1.09 -6.40 -21.18
C GLU A 444 -1.67 -5.99 -22.53
N THR A 445 -1.67 -4.69 -22.85
CA THR A 445 -2.19 -4.20 -24.15
C THR A 445 -1.30 -4.62 -25.32
N GLY A 446 0.03 -4.68 -25.16
CA GLY A 446 0.94 -5.14 -26.20
C GLY A 446 0.73 -6.61 -26.56
N LYS A 447 0.58 -7.47 -25.53
CA LYS A 447 0.21 -8.89 -25.73
C LYS A 447 -1.15 -9.04 -26.39
N ALA A 448 -2.16 -8.28 -25.94
CA ALA A 448 -3.50 -8.31 -26.51
C ALA A 448 -3.54 -7.88 -27.99
N LEU A 449 -2.64 -6.98 -28.39
CA LEU A 449 -2.51 -6.56 -29.79
C LEU A 449 -1.63 -7.50 -30.64
N GLY A 450 -1.12 -8.60 -30.08
CA GLY A 450 -0.29 -9.58 -30.81
C GLY A 450 1.16 -9.12 -31.04
N VAL A 451 1.65 -8.16 -30.25
CA VAL A 451 3.05 -7.70 -30.35
C VAL A 451 4.00 -8.76 -29.78
N ASP A 452 5.14 -8.97 -30.43
CA ASP A 452 6.18 -9.89 -29.98
C ASP A 452 6.55 -9.67 -28.49
N PRO A 453 6.56 -10.72 -27.64
CA PRO A 453 6.83 -10.60 -26.20
C PRO A 453 8.18 -9.96 -25.86
N MET A 454 9.23 -10.16 -26.68
CA MET A 454 10.52 -9.53 -26.44
C MET A 454 10.45 -8.03 -26.70
N LEU A 455 9.68 -7.60 -27.71
CA LEU A 455 9.45 -6.17 -27.95
C LEU A 455 8.60 -5.55 -26.83
N VAL A 456 7.55 -6.24 -26.38
CA VAL A 456 6.72 -5.82 -25.25
C VAL A 456 7.54 -5.64 -23.97
N ASP A 457 8.42 -6.58 -23.66
CA ASP A 457 9.27 -6.47 -22.47
C ASP A 457 10.30 -5.34 -22.59
N ARG A 458 10.87 -5.11 -23.79
CA ARG A 458 11.75 -3.97 -24.05
C ARG A 458 11.03 -2.64 -23.80
N VAL A 459 9.82 -2.46 -24.36
CA VAL A 459 8.99 -1.25 -24.16
C VAL A 459 8.65 -1.06 -22.69
N ALA A 460 8.18 -2.11 -22.01
CA ALA A 460 7.81 -2.03 -20.60
C ALA A 460 9.01 -1.73 -19.68
N LYS A 461 10.21 -2.22 -20.00
CA LYS A 461 11.44 -1.93 -19.24
C LYS A 461 11.99 -0.54 -19.49
N ALA A 462 11.82 0.00 -20.70
CA ALA A 462 12.23 1.36 -21.04
C ALA A 462 11.44 2.41 -20.23
N HIS A 463 10.16 2.14 -19.94
CA HIS A 463 9.38 2.97 -19.02
C HIS A 463 10.01 2.92 -17.62
N ARG A 464 10.43 4.07 -17.09
CA ARG A 464 10.93 4.23 -15.71
C ARG A 464 9.88 4.85 -14.82
N TRP A 465 10.07 4.72 -13.51
CA TRP A 465 9.07 5.07 -12.51
C TRP A 465 8.70 6.57 -12.50
N PHE A 466 9.58 7.42 -13.04
CA PHE A 466 9.38 8.87 -13.12
C PHE A 466 8.88 9.37 -14.47
N ASP A 467 8.79 8.51 -15.48
CA ASP A 467 8.23 8.92 -16.76
C ASP A 467 6.72 9.16 -16.59
N GLY A 468 6.21 10.27 -17.11
CA GLY A 468 4.81 10.64 -16.99
C GLY A 468 3.90 9.79 -17.88
N SER A 469 2.61 9.73 -17.53
CA SER A 469 1.59 9.04 -18.34
C SER A 469 1.39 9.63 -19.74
N ARG A 470 1.83 10.88 -19.96
CA ARG A 470 1.71 11.61 -21.23
C ARG A 470 2.84 11.30 -22.22
N ASP A 471 3.91 10.64 -21.79
CA ASP A 471 5.10 10.38 -22.61
C ASP A 471 5.16 8.96 -23.20
N LEU A 472 4.06 8.18 -23.13
CA LEU A 472 4.03 6.80 -23.60
C LEU A 472 4.46 6.70 -25.07
N LEU A 473 4.00 7.60 -25.96
CA LEU A 473 4.39 7.63 -27.38
C LEU A 473 5.89 7.93 -27.57
N GLN A 474 6.45 8.84 -26.78
CA GLN A 474 7.87 9.21 -26.84
C GLN A 474 8.78 8.05 -26.39
N GLN A 475 8.29 7.13 -25.57
CA GLN A 475 9.05 5.95 -25.15
C GLN A 475 9.25 4.95 -26.30
N PHE A 476 8.27 4.78 -27.19
CA PHE A 476 8.41 3.86 -28.32
C PHE A 476 9.57 4.29 -29.25
N SER A 477 9.69 5.59 -29.54
CA SER A 477 10.77 6.12 -30.38
C SER A 477 12.16 5.93 -29.77
N THR A 478 12.30 6.01 -28.44
CA THR A 478 13.59 5.78 -27.77
C THR A 478 14.14 4.36 -27.92
N ILE A 479 13.29 3.40 -28.26
CA ILE A 479 13.66 1.98 -28.46
C ILE A 479 13.85 1.68 -29.96
N GLY A 480 13.73 2.70 -30.82
CA GLY A 480 13.83 2.57 -32.27
C GLY A 480 12.55 2.05 -32.93
N LEU A 481 11.39 2.16 -32.26
CA LEU A 481 10.11 1.91 -32.90
C LEU A 481 9.60 3.19 -33.57
N ASP A 482 9.11 3.06 -34.79
CA ASP A 482 8.50 4.17 -35.51
C ASP A 482 7.13 4.51 -34.87
N PRO A 483 6.99 5.70 -34.26
CA PRO A 483 5.74 6.11 -33.61
C PRO A 483 4.60 6.31 -34.61
N GLU A 484 4.88 6.46 -35.91
CA GLU A 484 3.84 6.62 -36.95
C GLU A 484 3.25 5.27 -37.40
N THR A 485 3.81 4.14 -36.93
CA THR A 485 3.25 2.82 -37.24
C THR A 485 1.85 2.68 -36.62
N PRO A 486 0.81 2.32 -37.39
CA PRO A 486 -0.58 2.26 -36.89
C PRO A 486 -0.77 1.37 -35.66
N LEU A 487 -0.06 0.23 -35.60
CA LEU A 487 -0.08 -0.68 -34.45
C LEU A 487 0.47 -0.03 -33.17
N ILE A 488 1.54 0.76 -33.29
CA ILE A 488 2.17 1.45 -32.16
C ILE A 488 1.29 2.60 -31.66
N LEU A 489 0.69 3.37 -32.58
CA LEU A 489 -0.31 4.40 -32.24
C LEU A 489 -1.51 3.80 -31.50
N ALA A 490 -2.03 2.67 -32.01
CA ALA A 490 -3.13 1.95 -31.37
C ALA A 490 -2.74 1.46 -29.98
N TRP A 491 -1.56 0.87 -29.84
CA TRP A 491 -1.03 0.39 -28.56
C TRP A 491 -0.91 1.51 -27.53
N ALA A 492 -0.27 2.63 -27.89
CA ALA A 492 -0.12 3.76 -26.98
C ALA A 492 -1.48 4.36 -26.58
N ARG A 493 -2.40 4.55 -27.53
CA ARG A 493 -3.75 5.08 -27.29
C ARG A 493 -4.58 4.18 -26.36
N LEU A 494 -4.55 2.86 -26.59
CA LEU A 494 -5.28 1.88 -25.77
C LEU A 494 -4.66 1.73 -24.38
N ALA A 495 -3.32 1.74 -24.29
CA ALA A 495 -2.60 1.75 -23.02
C ALA A 495 -2.93 2.99 -22.19
N ALA A 496 -3.01 4.16 -22.82
CA ALA A 496 -3.40 5.41 -22.14
C ALA A 496 -4.84 5.37 -21.64
N ARG A 497 -5.78 4.79 -22.40
CA ARG A 497 -7.19 4.63 -21.98
C ARG A 497 -7.36 3.64 -20.83
N LEU A 498 -6.62 2.53 -20.85
CA LEU A 498 -6.69 1.49 -19.80
C LEU A 498 -5.87 1.87 -18.55
N LEU A 499 -5.03 2.90 -18.62
CA LEU A 499 -4.23 3.36 -17.48
C LEU A 499 -5.15 3.77 -16.32
N ASN A 500 -4.81 3.33 -15.10
CA ASN A 500 -5.61 3.51 -13.89
C ASN A 500 -6.98 2.82 -13.87
N PHE A 501 -7.35 2.01 -14.87
CA PHE A 501 -8.52 1.14 -14.77
C PHE A 501 -8.35 0.16 -13.60
N PRO A 502 -9.44 -0.19 -12.90
CA PRO A 502 -9.40 -1.18 -11.85
C PRO A 502 -9.14 -2.58 -12.47
N ARG A 503 -8.19 -3.31 -11.89
CA ARG A 503 -7.72 -4.62 -12.39
C ARG A 503 -8.22 -5.78 -11.54
N HIS A 504 -8.15 -5.63 -10.22
CA HIS A 504 -8.67 -6.59 -9.23
C HIS A 504 -8.74 -5.95 -7.85
N LEU A 505 -9.50 -6.57 -6.94
CA LEU A 505 -9.54 -6.21 -5.53
C LEU A 505 -8.41 -6.93 -4.77
N SER A 506 -7.54 -6.14 -4.16
CA SER A 506 -6.55 -6.61 -3.18
C SER A 506 -7.02 -6.27 -1.76
N GLN A 507 -6.34 -6.78 -0.74
CA GLN A 507 -6.63 -6.41 0.65
C GLN A 507 -5.96 -5.08 0.98
N HIS A 508 -6.65 -4.19 1.70
CA HIS A 508 -6.03 -3.01 2.30
C HIS A 508 -4.95 -3.46 3.29
N SER A 509 -3.93 -2.62 3.50
CA SER A 509 -2.79 -2.97 4.35
C SER A 509 -3.15 -3.13 5.82
N GLY A 510 -4.33 -2.70 6.26
CA GLY A 510 -4.75 -2.82 7.66
C GLY A 510 -6.13 -2.29 8.03
N GLY A 511 -6.94 -1.83 7.08
CA GLY A 511 -8.18 -1.13 7.42
C GLY A 511 -9.29 -2.12 7.67
N PHE A 512 -9.81 -2.19 8.88
CA PHE A 512 -10.90 -3.08 9.29
C PHE A 512 -12.22 -2.33 9.37
N VAL A 513 -13.28 -2.98 8.90
CA VAL A 513 -14.67 -2.60 9.18
C VAL A 513 -15.26 -3.67 10.10
N ILE A 514 -15.82 -3.23 11.23
CA ILE A 514 -16.31 -4.10 12.31
C ILE A 514 -17.76 -3.72 12.65
N SER A 515 -18.75 -4.49 12.18
CA SER A 515 -20.15 -4.17 12.38
C SER A 515 -20.78 -4.85 13.59
N ARG A 516 -21.81 -4.21 14.15
CA ARG A 516 -22.71 -4.83 15.14
C ARG A 516 -23.49 -6.01 14.57
N GLY A 517 -24.11 -5.81 13.40
CA GLY A 517 -24.82 -6.86 12.66
C GLY A 517 -23.91 -7.62 11.69
N LYS A 518 -24.50 -8.50 10.88
CA LYS A 518 -23.79 -9.19 9.78
C LYS A 518 -23.24 -8.17 8.78
N LEU A 519 -21.92 -8.14 8.62
CA LEU A 519 -21.24 -7.24 7.69
C LEU A 519 -21.64 -7.52 6.23
N THR A 520 -21.91 -8.80 5.92
CA THR A 520 -22.38 -9.25 4.61
C THR A 520 -23.70 -8.63 4.16
N ARG A 521 -24.49 -8.04 5.07
CA ARG A 521 -25.72 -7.29 4.74
C ARG A 521 -25.49 -5.79 4.51
N LEU A 522 -24.30 -5.29 4.84
CA LEU A 522 -23.89 -3.90 4.62
C LEU A 522 -23.04 -3.77 3.36
N VAL A 523 -22.12 -4.71 3.13
CA VAL A 523 -21.25 -4.74 1.96
C VAL A 523 -20.85 -6.19 1.65
N PRO A 524 -20.69 -6.58 0.37
CA PRO A 524 -20.27 -7.93 0.06
C PRO A 524 -18.87 -8.24 0.59
N VAL A 525 -18.72 -9.44 1.14
CA VAL A 525 -17.47 -9.96 1.71
C VAL A 525 -16.93 -11.10 0.85
N GLU A 526 -15.64 -11.11 0.60
CA GLU A 526 -14.92 -12.15 -0.15
C GLU A 526 -13.72 -12.70 0.65
N ASN A 527 -13.23 -13.86 0.24
CA ASN A 527 -11.97 -14.39 0.77
C ASN A 527 -10.79 -13.57 0.24
N ALA A 528 -9.84 -13.24 1.11
CA ALA A 528 -8.55 -12.70 0.69
C ALA A 528 -7.68 -13.80 0.07
N ALA A 529 -6.55 -13.41 -0.53
CA ALA A 529 -5.58 -14.39 -1.05
C ALA A 529 -4.78 -15.06 0.06
N MET A 530 -4.66 -14.41 1.21
CA MET A 530 -4.09 -15.00 2.42
C MET A 530 -5.18 -15.78 3.15
N ASP A 531 -4.84 -16.97 3.60
CA ASP A 531 -5.76 -17.84 4.32
C ASP A 531 -6.24 -17.21 5.63
N GLY A 532 -7.47 -17.52 6.04
CA GLY A 532 -8.07 -16.97 7.27
C GLY A 532 -8.38 -15.48 7.24
N ARG A 533 -8.37 -14.82 6.06
CA ARG A 533 -8.69 -13.39 5.94
C ARG A 533 -9.88 -13.13 5.01
N ARG A 534 -10.67 -12.12 5.37
CA ARG A 534 -11.83 -11.65 4.61
C ARG A 534 -11.70 -10.19 4.23
N VAL A 535 -12.17 -9.85 3.03
CA VAL A 535 -12.12 -8.49 2.46
C VAL A 535 -13.50 -8.05 1.99
N ILE A 536 -13.88 -6.80 2.25
CA ILE A 536 -15.08 -6.19 1.68
C ILE A 536 -14.78 -5.63 0.29
N GLN A 537 -15.79 -5.47 -0.56
CA GLN A 537 -15.59 -5.00 -1.94
C GLN A 537 -15.27 -3.50 -2.09
N TRP A 538 -15.36 -2.71 -1.01
CA TRP A 538 -15.16 -1.26 -1.02
C TRP A 538 -13.78 -0.87 -0.50
N ASP A 539 -13.19 0.15 -1.14
CA ASP A 539 -11.92 0.71 -0.73
C ASP A 539 -12.05 1.86 0.28
N LYS A 540 -10.93 2.46 0.68
CA LYS A 540 -10.90 3.58 1.63
C LYS A 540 -11.78 4.75 1.17
N ASP A 541 -11.69 5.14 -0.09
CA ASP A 541 -12.40 6.32 -0.61
C ASP A 541 -13.91 6.03 -0.68
N ASP A 542 -14.27 4.79 -1.02
CA ASP A 542 -15.66 4.32 -1.02
C ASP A 542 -16.27 4.31 0.39
N LEU A 543 -15.52 3.86 1.41
CA LEU A 543 -15.96 3.89 2.82
C LEU A 543 -16.16 5.32 3.33
N GLU A 544 -15.23 6.23 3.01
CA GLU A 544 -15.31 7.64 3.39
C GLU A 544 -16.54 8.32 2.74
N ALA A 545 -16.80 8.03 1.46
CA ALA A 545 -17.97 8.57 0.75
C ALA A 545 -19.31 8.13 1.37
N LEU A 546 -19.34 6.97 2.03
CA LEU A 546 -20.52 6.42 2.70
C LEU A 546 -20.56 6.71 4.21
N GLY A 547 -19.56 7.42 4.76
CA GLY A 547 -19.50 7.74 6.19
C GLY A 547 -19.28 6.51 7.08
N LEU A 548 -18.67 5.45 6.54
CA LEU A 548 -18.38 4.22 7.27
C LEU A 548 -17.04 4.37 8.01
N MET A 549 -17.03 3.98 9.28
CA MET A 549 -15.83 4.07 10.11
C MET A 549 -14.94 2.84 9.94
N LYS A 550 -13.64 3.02 10.07
CA LYS A 550 -12.64 1.94 9.96
C LYS A 550 -11.59 2.04 11.06
N VAL A 551 -10.98 0.91 11.39
CA VAL A 551 -9.84 0.82 12.31
C VAL A 551 -8.62 0.37 11.51
N ASP A 552 -7.54 1.15 11.53
CA ASP A 552 -6.33 0.83 10.76
C ASP A 552 -5.30 0.09 11.65
N VAL A 553 -5.18 -1.21 11.42
CA VAL A 553 -4.18 -2.13 12.00
C VAL A 553 -2.96 -2.18 11.09
N LEU A 554 -2.04 -1.24 11.29
CA LEU A 554 -0.91 -1.02 10.39
C LEU A 554 0.31 -1.83 10.84
N ALA A 555 1.29 -1.98 9.94
CA ALA A 555 2.55 -2.67 10.22
C ALA A 555 3.72 -1.71 10.07
N LEU A 556 4.62 -1.71 11.06
CA LEU A 556 5.86 -0.94 11.01
C LEU A 556 7.05 -1.85 11.32
N GLY A 557 7.92 -2.05 10.31
CA GLY A 557 9.10 -2.93 10.45
C GLY A 557 10.06 -2.49 11.55
N MET A 558 10.18 -1.19 11.80
CA MET A 558 11.04 -0.68 12.87
C MET A 558 10.56 -1.11 14.27
N LEU A 559 9.26 -1.29 14.50
CA LEU A 559 8.79 -1.80 15.80
C LEU A 559 9.28 -3.24 16.02
N SER A 560 9.26 -4.09 15.00
CA SER A 560 9.83 -5.44 15.07
C SER A 560 11.34 -5.40 15.32
N ALA A 561 12.07 -4.52 14.63
CA ALA A 561 13.51 -4.36 14.84
C ALA A 561 13.84 -3.88 16.26
N LEU A 562 13.10 -2.91 16.79
CA LEU A 562 13.29 -2.40 18.15
C LEU A 562 12.99 -3.47 19.19
N HIS A 563 11.88 -4.19 19.07
CA HIS A 563 11.53 -5.27 20.01
C HIS A 563 12.63 -6.34 20.05
N ARG A 564 13.05 -6.83 18.88
CA ARG A 564 14.16 -7.79 18.76
C ARG A 564 15.45 -7.26 19.38
N ALA A 565 15.78 -5.98 19.13
CA ALA A 565 16.96 -5.36 19.72
C ALA A 565 16.86 -5.28 21.25
N PHE A 566 15.67 -5.01 21.80
CA PHE A 566 15.45 -4.99 23.24
C PHE A 566 15.58 -6.37 23.88
N ASP A 567 15.02 -7.40 23.26
CA ASP A 567 15.16 -8.80 23.70
C ASP A 567 16.62 -9.22 23.69
N MET A 568 17.31 -8.97 22.57
CA MET A 568 18.74 -9.25 22.43
C MET A 568 19.59 -8.48 23.43
N ARG A 569 19.29 -7.19 23.67
CA ARG A 569 20.00 -6.38 24.66
C ARG A 569 19.75 -6.88 26.08
N THR A 570 18.52 -7.29 26.39
CA THR A 570 18.18 -7.86 27.71
C THR A 570 18.92 -9.17 27.93
N ALA A 571 18.92 -10.07 26.93
CA ALA A 571 19.65 -11.32 26.99
C ALA A 571 21.17 -11.10 27.12
N TRP A 572 21.72 -10.05 26.49
CA TRP A 572 23.15 -9.77 26.50
C TRP A 572 23.65 -9.03 27.75
N ARG A 573 22.92 -7.98 28.16
CA ARG A 573 23.31 -7.05 29.24
C ARG A 573 22.64 -7.35 30.58
N GLY A 574 21.64 -8.24 30.61
CA GLY A 574 20.73 -8.43 31.73
C GLY A 574 19.65 -7.34 31.82
N SER A 575 18.64 -7.54 32.65
CA SER A 575 17.61 -6.53 32.92
C SER A 575 18.21 -5.29 33.60
N PRO A 576 17.82 -4.06 33.23
CA PRO A 576 18.22 -2.85 33.94
C PRO A 576 17.72 -2.83 35.41
N GLU A 577 18.59 -2.39 36.32
CA GLU A 577 18.22 -2.10 37.72
C GLU A 577 17.59 -0.70 37.86
N PRO A 578 16.71 -0.47 38.85
CA PRO A 578 16.25 -1.40 39.91
C PRO A 578 15.04 -2.25 39.52
N ASP A 579 14.45 -2.04 38.34
CA ASP A 579 13.17 -2.62 37.95
C ASP A 579 13.23 -4.15 37.78
N GLY A 580 14.37 -4.71 37.34
CA GLY A 580 14.51 -6.15 37.06
C GLY A 580 13.73 -6.64 35.83
N GLU A 581 12.99 -5.75 35.18
CA GLU A 581 12.17 -6.01 34.00
C GLU A 581 12.98 -6.01 32.68
N PRO A 582 12.51 -6.69 31.62
CA PRO A 582 13.13 -6.62 30.30
C PRO A 582 13.32 -5.18 29.81
N PHE A 583 14.42 -4.95 29.08
CA PHE A 583 14.70 -3.65 28.48
C PHE A 583 13.59 -3.28 27.49
N THR A 584 13.22 -2.00 27.44
CA THR A 584 12.08 -1.48 26.66
C THR A 584 12.31 0.01 26.41
N LEU A 585 11.44 0.67 25.63
CA LEU A 585 11.57 2.11 25.34
C LEU A 585 11.70 3.01 26.58
N LYS A 586 11.08 2.64 27.73
CA LYS A 586 11.15 3.45 28.96
C LYS A 586 12.55 3.57 29.54
N HIS A 587 13.44 2.62 29.20
CA HIS A 587 14.80 2.54 29.74
C HIS A 587 15.82 3.32 28.90
N ILE A 588 15.44 3.82 27.72
CA ILE A 588 16.34 4.63 26.89
C ILE A 588 16.45 6.03 27.52
N PRO A 589 17.67 6.51 27.84
CA PRO A 589 17.85 7.83 28.43
C PRO A 589 17.39 8.93 27.46
N GLN A 590 16.74 9.96 27.99
CA GLN A 590 16.44 11.17 27.22
C GLN A 590 17.70 12.04 27.11
N ASP A 591 17.80 12.78 26.01
CA ASP A 591 18.83 13.81 25.81
C ASP A 591 20.30 13.30 25.85
N ASP A 592 20.55 12.06 25.38
CA ASP A 592 21.90 11.49 25.32
C ASP A 592 22.78 12.18 24.27
N LYS A 593 23.84 12.86 24.75
CA LYS A 593 24.74 13.66 23.90
C LYS A 593 25.40 12.83 22.79
N ALA A 594 25.88 11.63 23.09
CA ALA A 594 26.57 10.80 22.11
C ALA A 594 25.66 10.43 20.92
N THR A 595 24.39 10.12 21.21
CA THR A 595 23.37 9.86 20.20
C THR A 595 23.13 11.10 19.32
N TYR A 596 22.95 12.29 19.89
CA TYR A 596 22.80 13.51 19.09
C TYR A 596 24.04 13.88 18.29
N ASP A 597 25.24 13.67 18.83
CA ASP A 597 26.49 13.91 18.11
C ASP A 597 26.59 12.98 16.88
N MET A 598 26.19 11.71 17.00
CA MET A 598 26.11 10.77 15.88
C MET A 598 25.11 11.24 14.81
N ILE A 599 23.91 11.65 15.24
CA ILE A 599 22.89 12.21 14.34
C ILE A 599 23.41 13.46 13.63
N CYS A 600 24.08 14.38 14.34
CA CYS A 600 24.67 15.59 13.76
C CYS A 600 25.73 15.29 12.69
N ARG A 601 26.45 14.17 12.81
CA ARG A 601 27.41 13.70 11.78
C ARG A 601 26.73 13.04 10.57
N ALA A 602 25.40 12.96 10.56
CA ALA A 602 24.60 12.24 9.57
C ALA A 602 24.91 10.74 9.49
N ASP A 603 25.35 10.15 10.60
CA ASP A 603 25.64 8.73 10.70
C ASP A 603 24.37 7.94 11.10
N THR A 604 23.41 7.92 10.18
CA THR A 604 22.04 7.44 10.42
C THR A 604 21.62 6.30 9.50
N VAL A 605 22.56 5.58 8.88
CA VAL A 605 22.26 4.36 8.10
C VAL A 605 21.48 3.35 8.98
N GLY A 606 20.31 2.91 8.51
CA GLY A 606 19.44 1.97 9.22
C GLY A 606 18.53 2.60 10.29
N VAL A 607 18.69 3.89 10.59
CA VAL A 607 17.91 4.61 11.61
C VAL A 607 16.55 5.02 11.05
N PHE A 608 15.49 4.92 11.85
CA PHE A 608 14.14 5.20 11.38
C PHE A 608 13.94 6.67 11.01
N GLN A 609 13.33 6.93 9.85
CA GLN A 609 12.87 8.25 9.38
C GLN A 609 13.92 9.35 9.26
N ILE A 610 15.21 9.13 9.55
CA ILE A 610 16.28 10.13 9.35
C ILE A 610 17.47 9.56 8.57
N GLU A 611 17.22 8.52 7.77
CA GLU A 611 18.24 7.77 7.01
C GLU A 611 18.26 8.10 5.51
N SER A 612 17.29 8.88 5.00
CA SER A 612 17.31 9.26 3.58
C SER A 612 18.44 10.25 3.26
N ARG A 613 18.88 10.31 2.00
CA ARG A 613 19.98 11.21 1.60
C ARG A 613 19.67 12.68 1.83
N ALA A 614 18.42 13.09 1.58
CA ALA A 614 17.98 14.46 1.85
C ALA A 614 18.08 14.80 3.34
N GLN A 615 17.67 13.87 4.22
CA GLN A 615 17.76 14.03 5.68
C GLN A 615 19.20 14.03 6.15
N MET A 616 20.01 13.05 5.73
CA MET A 616 21.44 13.03 6.02
C MET A 616 22.18 14.31 5.58
N SER A 617 21.75 14.95 4.48
CA SER A 617 22.31 16.24 4.07
C SER A 617 21.85 17.43 4.94
N MET A 618 20.72 17.29 5.62
CA MET A 618 20.18 18.33 6.49
C MET A 618 20.73 18.24 7.91
N LEU A 619 20.93 17.03 8.44
CA LEU A 619 21.36 16.80 9.83
C LEU A 619 22.60 17.62 10.26
N PRO A 620 23.70 17.73 9.49
CA PRO A 620 24.87 18.52 9.88
C PRO A 620 24.61 20.03 9.94
N ARG A 621 23.58 20.49 9.22
CA ARG A 621 23.14 21.89 9.19
C ARG A 621 22.15 22.18 10.30
N LEU A 622 21.22 21.26 10.55
CA LEU A 622 20.20 21.35 11.60
C LEU A 622 20.82 21.27 13.00
N ARG A 623 21.80 20.36 13.17
CA ARG A 623 22.44 20.01 14.43
C ARG A 623 21.41 19.75 15.55
N PRO A 624 20.65 18.63 15.47
CA PRO A 624 19.70 18.26 16.51
C PRO A 624 20.40 18.13 17.87
N GLN A 625 19.79 18.66 18.92
CA GLN A 625 20.28 18.57 20.31
C GLN A 625 19.18 18.14 21.29
N THR A 626 17.92 18.15 20.85
CA THR A 626 16.75 17.83 21.67
C THR A 626 15.77 16.97 20.89
N TYR A 627 14.87 16.29 21.60
CA TYR A 627 13.83 15.47 20.97
C TYR A 627 12.98 16.28 19.96
N TYR A 628 12.67 17.53 20.27
CA TYR A 628 11.86 18.38 19.39
C TYR A 628 12.57 18.72 18.07
N ASP A 629 13.90 18.77 18.06
CA ASP A 629 14.65 18.94 16.80
C ASP A 629 14.45 17.74 15.85
N LEU A 630 14.27 16.53 16.39
CA LEU A 630 13.94 15.33 15.58
C LEU A 630 12.50 15.37 15.06
N VAL A 631 11.56 15.91 15.85
CA VAL A 631 10.18 16.15 15.39
C VAL A 631 10.19 17.05 14.15
N ILE A 632 11.02 18.09 14.17
CA ILE A 632 11.19 19.00 13.04
C ILE A 632 11.87 18.27 11.87
N GLU A 633 12.94 17.52 12.10
CA GLU A 633 13.66 16.78 11.03
C GLU A 633 12.73 15.82 10.25
N VAL A 634 11.87 15.10 10.97
CA VAL A 634 10.89 14.16 10.36
C VAL A 634 9.85 14.90 9.50
N ALA A 635 9.55 16.15 9.81
CA ALA A 635 8.52 16.95 9.14
C ALA A 635 9.06 17.83 7.99
N ILE A 636 10.24 18.42 8.17
CA ILE A 636 10.74 19.52 7.32
C ILE A 636 11.36 19.05 6.00
N VAL A 637 11.93 17.84 5.95
CA VAL A 637 12.56 17.30 4.74
C VAL A 637 11.51 16.71 3.80
N ARG A 638 10.63 17.58 3.29
CA ARG A 638 9.51 17.23 2.42
C ARG A 638 9.29 18.26 1.34
N PRO A 639 8.77 17.84 0.18
CA PRO A 639 8.31 18.72 -0.90
C PRO A 639 7.62 20.03 -0.49
N GLY A 640 6.64 20.02 0.41
CA GLY A 640 5.86 21.20 0.79
C GLY A 640 6.67 22.26 1.51
N PRO A 641 7.30 21.97 2.66
CA PRO A 641 8.21 22.90 3.34
C PRO A 641 9.34 23.42 2.45
N ILE A 642 9.84 22.60 1.51
CA ILE A 642 10.86 23.01 0.53
C ILE A 642 10.28 24.03 -0.47
N GLN A 643 9.11 23.74 -1.06
CA GLN A 643 8.43 24.62 -2.01
C GLN A 643 7.91 25.91 -1.38
N GLY A 644 7.39 25.83 -0.15
CA GLY A 644 6.96 26.99 0.65
C GLY A 644 8.10 27.81 1.22
N GLY A 645 9.36 27.45 0.91
CA GLY A 645 10.55 28.22 1.30
C GLY A 645 10.85 28.22 2.81
N ALA A 646 10.31 27.27 3.58
CA ALA A 646 10.44 27.23 5.04
C ALA A 646 11.82 26.73 5.51
N VAL A 647 12.47 25.84 4.75
CA VAL A 647 13.70 25.14 5.17
C VAL A 647 14.88 26.09 5.41
N HIS A 648 15.15 26.99 4.47
CA HIS A 648 16.32 27.88 4.55
C HIS A 648 16.22 28.92 5.67
N PRO A 649 15.10 29.66 5.84
CA PRO A 649 14.92 30.57 6.98
C PRO A 649 15.04 29.86 8.32
N TYR A 650 14.42 28.68 8.47
CA TYR A 650 14.50 27.89 9.69
C TYR A 650 15.96 27.54 10.04
N LEU A 651 16.72 27.00 9.08
CA LEU A 651 18.13 26.65 9.28
C LEU A 651 19.00 27.87 9.63
N LYS A 652 18.82 29.01 8.96
CA LYS A 652 19.57 30.24 9.25
C LYS A 652 19.31 30.74 10.67
N ARG A 653 18.05 30.72 11.11
CA ARG A 653 17.67 31.15 12.47
C ARG A 653 18.17 30.20 13.53
N ARG A 654 18.05 28.89 13.29
CA ARG A 654 18.61 27.85 14.17
C ARG A 654 20.14 27.96 14.31
N GLN A 655 20.84 28.33 13.24
CA GLN A 655 22.30 28.55 13.25
C GLN A 655 22.71 29.92 13.82
N GLY A 656 21.74 30.80 14.16
CA GLY A 656 22.02 32.16 14.64
C GLY A 656 22.51 33.13 13.57
N ILE A 657 22.42 32.77 12.28
CA ILE A 657 22.78 33.64 11.15
C ILE A 657 21.74 34.75 10.97
N GLU A 658 20.47 34.43 11.21
CA GLU A 658 19.33 35.35 11.13
C GLU A 658 18.64 35.44 12.50
N LYS A 659 18.28 36.65 12.94
CA LYS A 659 17.52 36.82 14.20
C LYS A 659 16.07 36.36 14.01
N VAL A 660 15.55 35.65 15.02
CA VAL A 660 14.13 35.29 15.08
C VAL A 660 13.31 36.56 15.23
N SER A 661 12.29 36.72 14.40
CA SER A 661 11.35 37.84 14.45
C SER A 661 9.93 37.32 14.29
N TYR A 662 8.99 38.00 14.96
CA TYR A 662 7.56 37.73 14.89
C TYR A 662 6.86 39.02 14.45
N PRO A 663 5.90 38.97 13.50
CA PRO A 663 5.15 40.16 13.10
C PRO A 663 4.38 40.81 14.25
N LYS A 664 3.84 39.99 15.16
CA LYS A 664 3.16 40.39 16.40
C LYS A 664 3.42 39.37 17.50
N GLU A 665 3.39 39.81 18.76
CA GLU A 665 3.56 38.95 19.94
C GLU A 665 2.46 37.87 20.04
N GLU A 666 1.26 38.12 19.53
CA GLU A 666 0.14 37.17 19.51
C GLU A 666 0.45 35.88 18.72
N LEU A 667 1.35 35.95 17.73
CA LEU A 667 1.77 34.78 16.94
C LEU A 667 2.89 33.97 17.59
N LYS A 668 3.50 34.49 18.66
CA LYS A 668 4.61 33.82 19.35
C LYS A 668 4.24 32.41 19.85
N PRO A 669 3.06 32.16 20.47
CA PRO A 669 2.66 30.81 20.89
C PRO A 669 2.61 29.79 19.72
N ALA A 670 2.27 30.23 18.51
CA ALA A 670 2.19 29.38 17.34
C ALA A 670 3.58 29.09 16.73
N LEU A 671 4.49 30.06 16.75
CA LEU A 671 5.71 30.05 15.93
C LEU A 671 7.04 29.95 16.70
N GLU A 672 7.04 30.16 18.02
CA GLU A 672 8.28 30.20 18.82
C GLU A 672 9.05 28.88 18.76
N ARG A 673 8.32 27.75 18.84
CA ARG A 673 8.89 26.40 18.77
C ARG A 673 9.56 26.05 17.43
N THR A 674 9.30 26.84 16.39
CA THR A 674 9.89 26.67 15.05
C THR A 674 10.62 27.94 14.58
N TYR A 675 11.12 28.75 15.51
CA TYR A 675 11.91 29.96 15.22
C TYR A 675 11.22 30.92 14.24
N GLY A 676 9.90 31.15 14.38
CA GLY A 676 9.18 32.10 13.53
C GLY A 676 8.82 31.57 12.13
N VAL A 677 8.96 30.27 11.87
CA VAL A 677 8.68 29.66 10.56
C VAL A 677 7.58 28.60 10.71
N PRO A 678 6.44 28.69 10.02
CA PRO A 678 5.45 27.62 10.06
C PRO A 678 5.99 26.37 9.36
N ILE A 679 5.91 25.21 10.01
CA ILE A 679 6.35 23.90 9.51
C ILE A 679 5.19 22.88 9.55
N PHE A 680 4.28 23.00 10.52
CA PHE A 680 3.22 22.02 10.75
C PHE A 680 1.85 22.52 10.30
N GLN A 681 0.94 21.58 9.99
CA GLN A 681 -0.47 21.90 9.69
C GLN A 681 -1.16 22.59 10.87
N GLU A 682 -0.88 22.12 12.09
CA GLU A 682 -1.43 22.68 13.33
C GLU A 682 -1.01 24.15 13.51
N GLN A 683 0.21 24.53 13.11
CA GLN A 683 0.65 25.92 13.15
C GLN A 683 -0.10 26.79 12.14
N VAL A 684 -0.36 26.27 10.94
CA VAL A 684 -1.17 26.98 9.93
C VAL A 684 -2.59 27.26 10.47
N MET A 685 -3.21 26.28 11.11
CA MET A 685 -4.51 26.45 11.74
C MET A 685 -4.46 27.48 12.87
N GLN A 686 -3.45 27.43 13.74
CA GLN A 686 -3.23 28.43 14.79
C GLN A 686 -3.07 29.84 14.22
N ILE A 687 -2.30 30.00 13.14
CA ILE A 687 -2.11 31.29 12.47
C ILE A 687 -3.43 31.79 11.88
N ALA A 688 -4.21 30.93 11.22
CA ALA A 688 -5.51 31.31 10.68
C ALA A 688 -6.48 31.75 11.79
N MET A 689 -6.49 31.09 12.94
CA MET A 689 -7.33 31.45 14.08
C MET A 689 -6.88 32.77 14.72
N ILE A 690 -5.58 32.91 15.02
CA ILE A 690 -5.02 34.08 15.73
C ILE A 690 -4.99 35.31 14.82
N ALA A 691 -4.45 35.18 13.61
CA ALA A 691 -4.19 36.32 12.74
C ALA A 691 -5.33 36.62 11.74
N ALA A 692 -6.09 35.61 11.29
CA ALA A 692 -7.21 35.83 10.37
C ALA A 692 -8.60 35.73 11.04
N GLY A 693 -8.67 35.32 12.31
CA GLY A 693 -9.92 35.24 13.07
C GLY A 693 -10.82 34.06 12.73
N PHE A 694 -10.25 32.99 12.17
CA PHE A 694 -11.02 31.80 11.84
C PHE A 694 -11.53 31.12 13.10
N THR A 695 -12.71 30.53 13.03
CA THR A 695 -13.13 29.54 14.05
C THR A 695 -12.31 28.25 13.91
N PRO A 696 -12.24 27.39 14.96
CA PRO A 696 -11.56 26.10 14.84
C PRO A 696 -12.05 25.25 13.66
N GLY A 697 -13.35 25.24 13.37
CA GLY A 697 -13.90 24.49 12.25
C GLY A 697 -13.56 25.11 10.88
N GLU A 698 -13.56 26.44 10.75
CA GLU A 698 -13.12 27.12 9.53
C GLU A 698 -11.64 26.85 9.23
N ALA A 699 -10.80 26.75 10.26
CA ALA A 699 -9.39 26.41 10.12
C ALA A 699 -9.19 24.96 9.61
N ASP A 700 -10.01 24.00 10.04
CA ASP A 700 -9.98 22.64 9.46
C ASP A 700 -10.52 22.60 8.02
N GLN A 701 -11.58 23.36 7.72
CA GLN A 701 -12.09 23.46 6.34
C GLN A 701 -11.02 24.00 5.38
N LEU A 702 -10.27 25.01 5.80
CA LEU A 702 -9.09 25.50 5.07
C LEU A 702 -8.09 24.38 4.82
N ARG A 703 -7.68 23.64 5.86
CA ARG A 703 -6.74 22.50 5.75
C ARG A 703 -7.18 21.46 4.71
N ARG A 704 -8.46 21.13 4.62
CA ARG A 704 -8.96 20.16 3.63
C ARG A 704 -8.99 20.70 2.23
N ALA A 705 -9.40 21.96 2.08
CA ALA A 705 -9.34 22.62 0.79
C ALA A 705 -7.92 22.64 0.25
N MET A 706 -6.92 22.77 1.14
CA MET A 706 -5.51 22.62 0.82
C MET A 706 -5.19 21.20 0.33
N ALA A 707 -5.62 20.15 1.04
CA ALA A 707 -5.36 18.75 0.65
C ALA A 707 -6.07 18.31 -0.65
N ALA A 708 -7.25 18.87 -0.95
CA ALA A 708 -8.06 18.54 -2.13
C ALA A 708 -7.75 19.39 -3.36
N TRP A 709 -6.85 20.38 -3.23
CA TRP A 709 -6.60 21.42 -4.22
C TRP A 709 -6.25 20.87 -5.62
N LYS A 710 -5.40 19.83 -5.69
CA LYS A 710 -4.99 19.22 -6.97
C LYS A 710 -6.13 18.52 -7.73
N ARG A 711 -7.21 18.13 -7.05
CA ARG A 711 -8.38 17.47 -7.65
C ARG A 711 -9.51 18.45 -8.01
N LYS A 712 -9.71 19.52 -7.22
CA LYS A 712 -10.92 20.38 -7.30
C LYS A 712 -10.67 21.88 -7.48
N GLY A 713 -9.44 22.39 -7.35
CA GLY A 713 -9.06 23.77 -7.72
C GLY A 713 -9.60 24.93 -6.85
N ASN A 714 -10.22 24.68 -5.71
CA ASN A 714 -11.10 25.67 -5.05
C ASN A 714 -10.47 26.50 -3.90
N LEU A 715 -9.15 26.77 -3.90
CA LEU A 715 -8.47 27.44 -2.77
C LEU A 715 -8.66 28.97 -2.72
N GLU A 716 -9.06 29.58 -3.84
CA GLU A 716 -9.18 31.04 -4.00
C GLU A 716 -10.22 31.66 -3.06
N GLN A 717 -11.28 30.92 -2.71
CA GLN A 717 -12.31 31.39 -1.77
C GLN A 717 -11.75 31.70 -0.36
N TYR A 718 -10.67 31.02 0.06
CA TYR A 718 -10.05 31.23 1.36
C TYR A 718 -8.98 32.33 1.35
N HIS A 719 -8.43 32.68 0.18
CA HIS A 719 -7.43 33.76 0.04
C HIS A 719 -7.97 35.06 0.63
N ARG A 720 -9.16 35.45 0.15
CA ARG A 720 -9.81 36.70 0.55
C ARG A 720 -10.05 36.74 2.06
N LYS A 721 -10.57 35.66 2.63
CA LYS A 721 -10.87 35.58 4.07
C LYS A 721 -9.62 35.66 4.95
N ILE A 722 -8.51 35.03 4.51
CA ILE A 722 -7.23 35.09 5.24
C ILE A 722 -6.63 36.49 5.15
N VAL A 723 -6.52 37.04 3.94
CA VAL A 723 -5.87 38.34 3.72
C VAL A 723 -6.68 39.48 4.32
N ASP A 724 -8.00 39.51 4.10
CA ASP A 724 -8.86 40.55 4.67
C ASP A 724 -8.90 40.44 6.21
N GLY A 725 -9.02 39.22 6.76
CA GLY A 725 -9.02 39.00 8.22
C GLY A 725 -7.71 39.37 8.90
N MET A 726 -6.57 39.20 8.22
CA MET A 726 -5.26 39.67 8.69
C MET A 726 -5.10 41.18 8.57
N ARG A 727 -5.62 41.79 7.50
CA ARG A 727 -5.61 43.26 7.32
C ARG A 727 -6.46 43.96 8.37
N GLU A 728 -7.65 43.45 8.66
CA GLU A 728 -8.54 43.98 9.72
C GLU A 728 -7.89 43.92 11.12
N ARG A 729 -6.91 43.03 11.31
CA ARG A 729 -6.14 42.89 12.54
C ARG A 729 -4.75 43.52 12.44
N ASP A 730 -4.54 44.47 11.54
CA ASP A 730 -3.31 45.24 11.37
C ASP A 730 -2.03 44.39 11.13
N TYR A 731 -2.14 43.31 10.35
CA TYR A 731 -0.96 42.57 9.85
C TYR A 731 -0.46 43.16 8.52
N PRO A 732 0.86 43.18 8.26
CA PRO A 732 1.42 43.67 7.00
C PRO A 732 0.86 42.90 5.79
N PRO A 733 0.47 43.59 4.69
CA PRO A 733 -0.06 42.93 3.49
C PRO A 733 0.87 41.86 2.91
N ASP A 734 2.18 42.15 2.87
CA ASP A 734 3.20 41.23 2.37
C ASP A 734 3.30 39.95 3.24
N PHE A 735 3.07 40.08 4.55
CA PHE A 735 3.05 38.94 5.45
C PHE A 735 1.80 38.07 5.22
N ALA A 736 0.64 38.67 5.02
CA ALA A 736 -0.60 37.94 4.74
C ALA A 736 -0.51 37.13 3.43
N GLU A 737 0.04 37.73 2.37
CA GLU A 737 0.26 37.04 1.10
C GLU A 737 1.33 35.94 1.23
N GLN A 738 2.42 36.20 1.94
CA GLN A 738 3.46 35.20 2.19
C GLN A 738 2.92 33.98 2.96
N ILE A 739 2.09 34.21 3.99
CA ILE A 739 1.44 33.12 4.72
C ILE A 739 0.52 32.34 3.78
N PHE A 740 -0.25 33.00 2.91
CA PHE A 740 -1.10 32.29 1.96
C PHE A 740 -0.31 31.43 0.96
N GLU A 741 0.82 31.93 0.45
CA GLU A 741 1.71 31.13 -0.41
C GLU A 741 2.34 29.94 0.33
N GLN A 742 2.71 30.13 1.61
CA GLN A 742 3.15 29.02 2.45
C GLN A 742 2.03 27.99 2.64
N ILE A 743 0.80 28.45 2.91
CA ILE A 743 -0.40 27.62 3.02
C ILE A 743 -0.65 26.83 1.73
N LYS A 744 -0.48 27.43 0.54
CA LYS A 744 -0.55 26.70 -0.74
C LYS A 744 0.49 25.57 -0.78
N GLY A 745 1.74 25.86 -0.42
CA GLY A 745 2.81 24.85 -0.34
C GLY A 745 2.54 23.73 0.67
N PHE A 746 1.79 24.03 1.74
CA PHE A 746 1.33 23.05 2.73
C PHE A 746 0.20 22.14 2.24
N GLY A 747 -0.58 22.56 1.24
CA GLY A 747 -1.69 21.74 0.74
C GLY A 747 -1.26 20.42 0.11
N ASP A 748 -0.07 20.39 -0.48
CA ASP A 748 0.43 19.17 -1.12
C ASP A 748 1.17 18.24 -0.12
N TYR A 749 1.78 18.77 0.94
CA TYR A 749 2.71 17.99 1.80
C TYR A 749 2.85 18.46 3.25
N GLY A 750 1.94 19.29 3.77
CA GLY A 750 1.97 19.70 5.16
C GLY A 750 1.89 18.49 6.07
N PHE A 751 2.74 18.47 7.09
CA PHE A 751 2.86 17.32 7.97
C PHE A 751 2.29 17.62 9.35
N PRO A 752 1.51 16.69 9.94
CA PRO A 752 1.01 16.88 11.29
C PRO A 752 2.12 16.84 12.34
N GLU A 753 2.10 17.80 13.26
CA GLU A 753 3.04 17.86 14.40
C GLU A 753 2.92 16.60 15.27
N SER A 754 1.69 16.19 15.56
CA SER A 754 1.38 15.02 16.40
C SER A 754 1.92 13.71 15.81
N HIS A 755 1.85 13.58 14.49
CA HIS A 755 2.37 12.42 13.77
C HIS A 755 3.91 12.44 13.74
N ALA A 756 4.52 13.61 13.50
CA ALA A 756 5.97 13.79 13.55
C ALA A 756 6.54 13.45 14.92
N ALA A 757 5.87 13.90 15.99
CA ALA A 757 6.26 13.60 17.37
C ALA A 757 6.27 12.08 17.61
N SER A 758 5.20 11.38 17.21
CA SER A 758 5.14 9.92 17.37
C SER A 758 6.35 9.22 16.71
N PHE A 759 6.66 9.57 15.46
CA PHE A 759 7.78 8.95 14.73
C PHE A 759 9.16 9.35 15.24
N ALA A 760 9.32 10.58 15.74
CA ALA A 760 10.59 11.05 16.33
C ALA A 760 11.05 10.18 17.50
N LYS A 761 10.12 9.59 18.28
CA LYS A 761 10.46 8.67 19.37
C LYS A 761 11.17 7.41 18.86
N LEU A 762 10.69 6.84 17.76
CA LEU A 762 11.30 5.67 17.14
C LEU A 762 12.63 6.03 16.45
N ALA A 763 12.71 7.22 15.84
CA ALA A 763 13.96 7.73 15.27
C ALA A 763 15.04 7.86 16.37
N TYR A 764 14.69 8.41 17.53
CA TYR A 764 15.59 8.52 18.67
C TYR A 764 15.98 7.14 19.22
N ALA A 765 15.00 6.25 19.46
CA ALA A 765 15.27 4.91 19.99
C ALA A 765 16.20 4.08 19.09
N SER A 766 15.96 4.10 17.77
CA SER A 766 16.83 3.43 16.80
C SER A 766 18.22 4.09 16.70
N SER A 767 18.32 5.42 16.82
CA SER A 767 19.60 6.12 16.89
C SER A 767 20.41 5.73 18.13
N TRP A 768 19.76 5.63 19.28
CA TRP A 768 20.41 5.26 20.53
C TRP A 768 20.97 3.84 20.46
N LEU A 769 20.19 2.88 19.93
CA LEU A 769 20.65 1.52 19.71
C LEU A 769 21.82 1.45 18.73
N LYS A 770 21.78 2.21 17.62
CA LYS A 770 22.91 2.30 16.70
C LYS A 770 24.18 2.83 17.40
N CYS A 771 24.04 3.87 18.21
CA CYS A 771 25.17 4.52 18.88
C CYS A 771 25.81 3.63 19.95
N HIS A 772 25.00 2.96 20.78
CA HIS A 772 25.48 2.27 21.98
C HIS A 772 25.53 0.75 21.86
N GLU A 773 24.69 0.16 21.00
CA GLU A 773 24.57 -1.29 20.81
C GLU A 773 24.59 -1.67 19.31
N PRO A 774 25.61 -1.26 18.54
CA PRO A 774 25.62 -1.36 17.08
C PRO A 774 25.52 -2.80 16.56
N ALA A 775 26.10 -3.78 17.26
CA ALA A 775 26.02 -5.19 16.90
C ALA A 775 24.60 -5.76 17.08
N ILE A 776 23.96 -5.44 18.22
CA ILE A 776 22.55 -5.81 18.49
C ILE A 776 21.63 -5.15 17.46
N PHE A 777 21.85 -3.87 17.17
CA PHE A 777 21.07 -3.13 16.19
C PHE A 777 21.18 -3.74 14.79
N LEU A 778 22.39 -4.10 14.35
CA LEU A 778 22.60 -4.79 13.08
C LEU A 778 21.85 -6.13 13.02
N ALA A 779 22.00 -7.00 14.03
CA ALA A 779 21.35 -8.30 14.06
C ALA A 779 19.82 -8.15 13.98
N ALA A 780 19.26 -7.22 14.75
CA ALA A 780 17.83 -6.94 14.74
C ALA A 780 17.34 -6.38 13.39
N LEU A 781 18.11 -5.51 12.73
CA LEU A 781 17.79 -4.99 11.41
C LEU A 781 17.82 -6.08 10.33
N LEU A 782 18.79 -6.99 10.39
CA LEU A 782 18.88 -8.13 9.46
C LEU A 782 17.68 -9.07 9.61
N ASN A 783 17.29 -9.38 10.85
CA ASN A 783 16.16 -10.26 11.16
C ASN A 783 14.78 -9.62 10.91
N SER A 784 14.75 -8.32 10.59
CA SER A 784 13.51 -7.56 10.32
C SER A 784 13.35 -7.17 8.84
N GLN A 785 14.23 -7.65 7.95
CA GLN A 785 14.13 -7.39 6.51
C GLN A 785 12.91 -8.10 5.89
N PRO A 786 12.31 -7.55 4.81
CA PRO A 786 12.69 -6.33 4.09
C PRO A 786 12.17 -5.05 4.78
N MET A 787 13.06 -4.09 5.06
CA MET A 787 12.70 -2.75 5.56
C MET A 787 13.82 -1.72 5.33
N GLY A 788 13.52 -0.43 5.57
CA GLY A 788 14.50 0.67 5.49
C GLY A 788 15.01 0.98 4.08
N PHE A 789 15.94 1.93 3.96
CA PHE A 789 16.52 2.34 2.67
C PHE A 789 17.64 1.42 2.17
N TYR A 790 18.34 0.73 3.08
CA TYR A 790 19.58 0.03 2.80
C TYR A 790 19.39 -1.50 2.73
N PRO A 791 20.00 -2.20 1.75
CA PRO A 791 20.03 -3.66 1.71
C PRO A 791 20.97 -4.23 2.78
N PRO A 792 20.85 -5.53 3.12
CA PRO A 792 21.71 -6.20 4.10
C PRO A 792 23.21 -5.96 3.91
N SER A 793 23.69 -5.93 2.66
CA SER A 793 25.11 -5.69 2.35
C SER A 793 25.61 -4.34 2.85
N GLN A 794 24.81 -3.28 2.72
CA GLN A 794 25.19 -1.94 3.16
C GLN A 794 25.11 -1.81 4.68
N LEU A 795 24.12 -2.44 5.31
CA LEU A 795 24.00 -2.49 6.77
C LEU A 795 25.22 -3.20 7.40
N VAL A 796 25.62 -4.34 6.85
CA VAL A 796 26.82 -5.07 7.30
C VAL A 796 28.10 -4.27 7.09
N GLN A 797 28.24 -3.58 5.95
CA GLN A 797 29.40 -2.72 5.69
C GLN A 797 29.45 -1.53 6.64
N ASP A 798 28.32 -0.89 6.90
CA ASP A 798 28.21 0.21 7.87
C ASP A 798 28.63 -0.25 9.26
N ALA A 799 28.09 -1.37 9.74
CA ALA A 799 28.45 -1.92 11.04
C ALA A 799 29.94 -2.30 11.15
N LYS A 800 30.54 -2.87 10.09
CA LYS A 800 31.99 -3.14 10.04
C LYS A 800 32.82 -1.86 10.16
N ARG A 801 32.40 -0.75 9.54
CA ARG A 801 33.06 0.57 9.69
C ARG A 801 32.95 1.11 11.12
N HIS A 802 31.92 0.70 11.86
CA HIS A 802 31.72 1.00 13.28
C HIS A 802 32.40 -0.02 14.22
N GLY A 803 33.26 -0.90 13.69
CA GLY A 803 34.02 -1.86 14.48
C GLY A 803 33.26 -3.12 14.89
N VAL A 804 32.05 -3.36 14.36
CA VAL A 804 31.30 -4.60 14.61
C VAL A 804 31.95 -5.75 13.84
N GLN A 805 32.30 -6.82 14.56
CA GLN A 805 32.75 -8.06 13.96
C GLN A 805 31.55 -8.86 13.44
N VAL A 806 31.57 -9.21 12.15
CA VAL A 806 30.50 -9.99 11.50
C VAL A 806 31.07 -11.31 11.01
N LEU A 807 30.45 -12.41 11.45
CA LEU A 807 30.89 -13.77 11.19
C LEU A 807 30.02 -14.42 10.08
N PRO A 808 30.62 -15.27 9.21
CA PRO A 808 29.93 -15.85 8.07
C PRO A 808 28.81 -16.80 8.48
N ILE A 809 27.92 -17.10 7.52
CA ILE A 809 26.95 -18.18 7.67
C ILE A 809 27.72 -19.50 7.77
N ASP A 810 27.41 -20.30 8.78
CA ASP A 810 28.07 -21.57 9.05
C ASP A 810 27.03 -22.56 9.59
N VAL A 811 26.76 -23.65 8.88
CA VAL A 811 25.76 -24.66 9.30
C VAL A 811 26.05 -25.28 10.68
N THR A 812 27.31 -25.25 11.12
CA THR A 812 27.69 -25.79 12.43
C THR A 812 27.32 -24.86 13.58
N GLN A 813 27.04 -23.57 13.33
CA GLN A 813 26.83 -22.54 14.36
C GLN A 813 25.60 -21.66 14.11
N SER A 814 25.39 -21.19 12.88
CA SER A 814 24.29 -20.31 12.48
C SER A 814 22.92 -20.96 12.74
N ASN A 815 21.97 -20.10 13.12
CA ASN A 815 20.55 -20.38 13.14
C ASN A 815 19.88 -19.81 11.88
N TRP A 816 18.57 -19.96 11.75
CA TRP A 816 17.75 -19.29 10.74
C TRP A 816 17.97 -17.78 10.77
N GLU A 817 17.90 -17.19 11.96
CA GLU A 817 18.11 -15.76 12.18
C GLU A 817 19.57 -15.46 12.53
N ALA A 818 19.99 -14.21 12.30
CA ALA A 818 21.27 -13.72 12.76
C ALA A 818 21.30 -13.69 14.29
N THR A 819 22.43 -14.11 14.88
CA THR A 819 22.61 -14.24 16.33
C THR A 819 23.81 -13.46 16.83
N LEU A 820 23.90 -13.29 18.15
CA LEU A 820 25.02 -12.64 18.83
C LEU A 820 25.96 -13.70 19.39
N GLU A 821 27.26 -13.54 19.17
CA GLU A 821 28.31 -14.42 19.68
C GLU A 821 29.31 -13.64 20.54
N ALA A 822 29.74 -14.25 21.64
CA ALA A 822 30.74 -13.65 22.53
C ALA A 822 32.13 -13.74 21.90
N LEU A 823 32.82 -12.60 21.87
CA LEU A 823 34.24 -12.57 21.56
C LEU A 823 35.03 -12.98 22.81
N PRO A 824 36.11 -13.79 22.67
CA PRO A 824 36.88 -14.27 23.82
C PRO A 824 37.34 -13.17 24.78
N ASP A 825 37.70 -12.00 24.24
CA ASP A 825 38.20 -10.86 25.00
C ASP A 825 37.11 -9.90 25.49
N GLN A 826 35.83 -10.16 25.13
CA GLN A 826 34.70 -9.27 25.40
C GLN A 826 33.44 -10.07 25.82
N PRO A 827 33.46 -10.71 26.99
CA PRO A 827 32.32 -11.49 27.46
C PRO A 827 31.14 -10.60 27.86
N PRO A 828 29.90 -11.12 27.78
CA PRO A 828 28.74 -10.47 28.39
C PRO A 828 28.91 -10.38 29.92
N PRO A 829 28.33 -9.37 30.60
CA PRO A 829 27.42 -8.36 30.07
C PRO A 829 28.12 -7.07 29.60
N HIS A 830 29.46 -6.99 29.60
CA HIS A 830 30.18 -5.73 29.34
C HIS A 830 30.75 -5.62 27.91
N GLY A 831 31.12 -6.74 27.29
CA GLY A 831 31.67 -6.77 25.94
C GLY A 831 30.66 -6.49 24.82
N GLN A 832 31.14 -6.03 23.65
CA GLN A 832 30.33 -5.96 22.44
C GLN A 832 30.31 -7.34 21.74
N PRO A 833 29.14 -7.84 21.31
CA PRO A 833 29.04 -9.11 20.61
C PRO A 833 29.54 -9.02 19.17
N ALA A 834 29.95 -10.17 18.62
CA ALA A 834 30.01 -10.38 17.18
C ALA A 834 28.61 -10.74 16.64
N VAL A 835 28.34 -10.42 15.38
CA VAL A 835 27.09 -10.79 14.70
C VAL A 835 27.34 -11.98 13.78
N ARG A 836 26.73 -13.12 14.09
CA ARG A 836 26.69 -14.29 13.21
C ARG A 836 25.58 -14.14 12.20
N LEU A 837 25.90 -14.24 10.91
CA LEU A 837 24.87 -14.23 9.87
C LEU A 837 23.99 -15.48 9.93
N GLY A 838 22.68 -15.27 9.79
CA GLY A 838 21.67 -16.33 9.78
C GLY A 838 21.52 -17.01 8.41
N LEU A 839 21.01 -18.24 8.44
CA LEU A 839 20.68 -19.04 7.25
C LEU A 839 19.55 -18.41 6.41
N SER A 840 18.75 -17.51 6.97
CA SER A 840 17.69 -16.76 6.28
C SER A 840 18.17 -15.90 5.12
N LEU A 841 19.46 -15.56 5.08
CA LEU A 841 20.06 -14.83 3.94
C LEU A 841 20.35 -15.74 2.73
N VAL A 842 20.38 -17.06 2.90
CA VAL A 842 20.68 -18.02 1.82
C VAL A 842 19.50 -18.08 0.84
N ARG A 843 19.69 -17.56 -0.37
CA ARG A 843 18.68 -17.62 -1.42
C ARG A 843 18.41 -19.06 -1.83
N GLY A 844 17.13 -19.42 -1.83
CA GLY A 844 16.67 -20.74 -2.23
C GLY A 844 16.58 -21.76 -1.10
N LEU A 845 17.03 -21.42 0.12
CA LEU A 845 16.86 -22.23 1.33
C LEU A 845 15.57 -21.81 2.06
N GLY A 846 14.72 -22.78 2.39
CA GLY A 846 13.49 -22.52 3.17
C GLY A 846 13.73 -22.54 4.68
N GLU A 847 12.90 -21.85 5.45
CA GLU A 847 13.01 -21.84 6.93
C GLU A 847 12.95 -23.25 7.53
N ALA A 848 12.04 -24.09 7.04
CA ALA A 848 11.93 -25.47 7.49
C ALA A 848 13.24 -26.27 7.33
N ALA A 849 14.02 -26.00 6.28
CA ALA A 849 15.32 -26.64 6.06
C ALA A 849 16.35 -26.18 7.11
N ALA A 850 16.43 -24.87 7.37
CA ALA A 850 17.31 -24.34 8.41
C ALA A 850 16.96 -24.86 9.82
N ARG A 851 15.67 -24.95 10.15
CA ARG A 851 15.19 -25.51 11.43
C ARG A 851 15.60 -26.97 11.63
N ARG A 852 15.66 -27.78 10.56
CA ARG A 852 16.17 -29.15 10.63
C ARG A 852 17.67 -29.21 10.97
N ILE A 853 18.47 -28.25 10.51
CA ILE A 853 19.88 -28.12 10.93
C ILE A 853 19.98 -27.87 12.43
N GLU A 854 19.23 -26.88 12.92
CA GLU A 854 19.21 -26.52 14.35
C GLU A 854 18.80 -27.71 15.23
N ALA A 855 17.74 -28.42 14.84
CA ALA A 855 17.25 -29.60 15.54
C ALA A 855 18.29 -30.74 15.53
N ALA A 856 18.91 -31.02 14.38
CA ALA A 856 19.93 -32.05 14.26
C ALA A 856 21.17 -31.76 15.11
N ARG A 857 21.61 -30.49 15.15
CA ARG A 857 22.74 -30.04 15.98
C ARG A 857 22.43 -30.16 17.47
N THR A 858 21.21 -29.81 17.88
CA THR A 858 20.76 -29.91 19.28
C THR A 858 20.66 -31.37 19.74
N ALA A 859 20.21 -32.27 18.86
CA ALA A 859 20.00 -33.67 19.21
C ALA A 859 21.30 -34.50 19.25
N ALA A 860 22.26 -34.24 18.37
CA ALA A 860 23.41 -35.12 18.14
C ALA A 860 24.78 -34.41 18.13
N GLY A 861 24.83 -33.11 18.47
CA GLY A 861 26.06 -32.33 18.49
C GLY A 861 26.52 -31.86 17.09
N PRO A 862 27.79 -31.40 16.96
CA PRO A 862 28.31 -30.87 15.70
C PRO A 862 28.33 -31.91 14.57
N PHE A 863 28.41 -31.42 13.34
CA PHE A 863 28.50 -32.27 12.14
C PHE A 863 29.97 -32.53 11.80
N ASP A 864 30.32 -33.77 11.47
CA ASP A 864 31.69 -34.13 11.11
C ASP A 864 31.99 -33.86 9.63
N ASN A 865 30.98 -33.98 8.76
CA ASN A 865 31.09 -33.79 7.31
C ASN A 865 29.72 -33.48 6.68
N VAL A 866 29.72 -33.16 5.37
CA VAL A 866 28.51 -32.78 4.61
C VAL A 866 27.49 -33.92 4.52
N ASP A 867 27.94 -35.17 4.38
CA ASP A 867 27.05 -36.36 4.36
C ASP A 867 26.27 -36.53 5.68
N THR A 868 26.96 -36.37 6.82
CA THR A 868 26.33 -36.45 8.14
C THR A 868 25.29 -35.36 8.33
N LEU A 869 25.57 -34.15 7.87
CA LEU A 869 24.59 -33.06 7.85
C LEU A 869 23.39 -33.42 6.99
N ALA A 870 23.61 -33.86 5.74
CA ALA A 870 22.54 -34.17 4.80
C ALA A 870 21.59 -35.25 5.31
N ARG A 871 22.13 -36.32 5.89
CA ARG A 871 21.34 -37.42 6.48
C ARG A 871 20.58 -36.98 7.73
N ARG A 872 21.25 -36.32 8.67
CA ARG A 872 20.63 -35.90 9.95
C ARG A 872 19.55 -34.82 9.74
N ALA A 873 19.77 -33.88 8.83
CA ALA A 873 18.81 -32.82 8.51
C ALA A 873 17.81 -33.22 7.40
N GLN A 874 17.91 -34.44 6.86
CA GLN A 874 17.04 -34.97 5.80
C GLN A 874 16.92 -34.03 4.60
N PHE A 875 18.06 -33.62 4.04
CA PHE A 875 18.07 -32.62 2.97
C PHE A 875 17.74 -33.18 1.60
N GLU A 876 17.05 -32.35 0.81
CA GLU A 876 16.98 -32.55 -0.63
C GLU A 876 18.22 -31.95 -1.29
N ARG A 877 18.52 -32.42 -2.50
CA ARG A 877 19.64 -31.92 -3.30
C ARG A 877 19.65 -30.39 -3.43
N ARG A 878 18.46 -29.78 -3.59
CA ARG A 878 18.30 -28.33 -3.70
C ARG A 878 18.77 -27.58 -2.44
N ASP A 879 18.54 -28.14 -1.25
CA ASP A 879 18.94 -27.51 0.01
C ASP A 879 20.47 -27.51 0.14
N LEU A 880 21.12 -28.64 -0.17
CA LEU A 880 22.58 -28.78 -0.14
C LEU A 880 23.25 -27.90 -1.20
N GLU A 881 22.71 -27.84 -2.41
CA GLU A 881 23.20 -26.95 -3.48
C GLU A 881 23.12 -25.48 -3.05
N ALA A 882 22.02 -25.06 -2.39
CA ALA A 882 21.88 -23.70 -1.87
C ALA A 882 22.91 -23.40 -0.77
N LEU A 883 23.11 -24.30 0.20
CA LEU A 883 24.08 -24.15 1.29
C LEU A 883 25.53 -24.12 0.78
N ALA A 884 25.88 -25.02 -0.15
CA ALA A 884 27.19 -25.07 -0.77
C ALA A 884 27.47 -23.79 -1.58
N ALA A 885 26.51 -23.35 -2.40
CA ALA A 885 26.66 -22.14 -3.21
C ALA A 885 26.80 -20.86 -2.34
N ALA A 886 26.16 -20.83 -1.17
CA ALA A 886 26.26 -19.77 -0.18
C ALA A 886 27.50 -19.85 0.72
N ASN A 887 28.40 -20.80 0.48
CA ASN A 887 29.61 -21.02 1.27
C ASN A 887 29.36 -21.38 2.75
N ALA A 888 28.15 -21.83 3.09
CA ALA A 888 27.76 -22.14 4.46
C ALA A 888 28.39 -23.44 4.99
N LEU A 889 29.00 -24.24 4.11
CA LEU A 889 29.62 -25.54 4.40
C LEU A 889 31.15 -25.47 4.52
N ALA A 890 31.75 -24.27 4.52
CA ALA A 890 33.21 -24.11 4.48
C ALA A 890 33.93 -24.84 5.63
N MET A 891 33.36 -24.87 6.84
CA MET A 891 33.95 -25.60 7.98
C MET A 891 33.94 -27.13 7.81
N LEU A 892 33.03 -27.67 7.01
CA LEU A 892 32.90 -29.12 6.78
C LEU A 892 33.65 -29.59 5.52
N ALA A 893 33.69 -28.76 4.49
CA ALA A 893 34.23 -29.12 3.17
C ALA A 893 35.50 -28.36 2.78
N GLY A 894 35.99 -27.45 3.63
CA GLY A 894 37.16 -26.61 3.37
C GLY A 894 36.83 -25.39 2.51
N HIS A 895 36.37 -25.59 1.28
CA HIS A 895 36.04 -24.48 0.37
C HIS A 895 34.83 -24.77 -0.53
N ARG A 896 34.26 -23.70 -1.12
CA ARG A 896 33.01 -23.74 -1.89
C ARG A 896 32.96 -24.79 -3.00
N ARG A 897 34.08 -25.00 -3.72
CA ARG A 897 34.12 -25.94 -4.85
C ARG A 897 34.00 -27.41 -4.40
N ASP A 898 34.76 -27.80 -3.39
CA ASP A 898 34.61 -29.08 -2.68
C ASP A 898 33.23 -29.23 -2.04
N ALA A 899 32.69 -28.17 -1.44
CA ALA A 899 31.34 -28.20 -0.90
C ALA A 899 30.28 -28.51 -1.96
N LEU A 900 30.39 -27.91 -3.15
CA LEU A 900 29.48 -28.18 -4.28
C LEU A 900 29.63 -29.61 -4.80
N TRP A 901 30.86 -30.14 -4.89
CA TRP A 901 31.11 -31.53 -5.27
C TRP A 901 30.47 -32.49 -4.27
N GLN A 902 30.74 -32.29 -2.98
CA GLN A 902 30.19 -33.10 -1.89
C GLN A 902 28.66 -33.00 -1.81
N ALA A 903 28.07 -31.83 -2.07
CA ALA A 903 26.63 -31.64 -2.08
C ALA A 903 25.90 -32.48 -3.14
N VAL A 904 26.54 -32.73 -4.29
CA VAL A 904 25.99 -33.59 -5.35
C VAL A 904 25.97 -35.05 -4.91
N ALA A 905 27.01 -35.52 -4.22
CA ALA A 905 27.13 -36.89 -3.74
C ALA A 905 26.33 -37.16 -2.45
N ALA A 906 26.21 -36.17 -1.56
CA ALA A 906 25.60 -36.30 -0.24
C ALA A 906 24.06 -36.29 -0.22
N ALA A 907 23.40 -36.16 -1.38
CA ALA A 907 21.93 -36.20 -1.43
C ALA A 907 21.44 -37.62 -1.07
N PRO A 908 20.72 -37.81 0.05
CA PRO A 908 20.39 -39.14 0.55
C PRO A 908 19.42 -39.87 -0.40
N GLU A 909 19.74 -41.14 -0.71
CA GLU A 909 18.79 -42.03 -1.38
C GLU A 909 17.59 -42.31 -0.45
N ARG A 910 16.36 -42.35 -1.00
CA ARG A 910 15.12 -42.46 -0.22
C ARG A 910 14.66 -43.90 0.07
N ASP A 911 15.45 -44.90 -0.35
CA ASP A 911 15.06 -46.31 -0.33
C ASP A 911 15.98 -47.14 0.60
N LEU A 912 16.09 -48.46 0.39
CA LEU A 912 16.89 -49.42 1.18
C LEU A 912 18.32 -48.97 1.56
N LEU A 913 18.93 -48.06 0.79
CA LEU A 913 20.30 -47.54 1.00
C LEU A 913 20.36 -46.20 1.76
N ALA A 914 19.23 -45.68 2.29
CA ALA A 914 19.17 -44.39 2.98
C ALA A 914 20.14 -44.24 4.19
N THR A 915 20.61 -45.35 4.74
CA THR A 915 21.56 -45.37 5.87
C THR A 915 22.97 -45.80 5.50
N ALA A 916 23.21 -46.18 4.24
CA ALA A 916 24.52 -46.62 3.77
C ALA A 916 25.48 -45.42 3.65
N PRO A 917 26.67 -45.46 4.28
CA PRO A 917 27.67 -44.42 4.08
C PRO A 917 28.24 -44.47 2.66
N ILE A 918 28.33 -43.32 2.00
CA ILE A 918 29.03 -43.18 0.72
C ILE A 918 30.50 -42.88 1.03
N ASP A 919 31.36 -43.89 0.84
CA ASP A 919 32.81 -43.75 1.00
C ASP A 919 33.50 -43.78 -0.38
N GLU A 920 33.68 -42.59 -0.96
CA GLU A 920 34.46 -42.42 -2.19
C GLU A 920 35.96 -42.39 -1.84
N ALA A 921 36.67 -43.46 -2.20
CA ALA A 921 38.10 -43.63 -1.90
C ALA A 921 39.02 -42.60 -2.61
N GLU A 922 38.60 -42.04 -3.75
CA GLU A 922 39.34 -41.02 -4.50
C GLU A 922 38.52 -39.73 -4.64
N LYS A 923 38.88 -38.72 -3.84
CA LYS A 923 38.29 -37.37 -3.98
C LYS A 923 39.06 -36.58 -5.03
N PRO A 924 38.40 -35.97 -6.03
CA PRO A 924 39.10 -35.11 -6.98
C PRO A 924 39.71 -33.91 -6.23
N ALA A 925 40.99 -33.65 -6.47
CA ALA A 925 41.67 -32.48 -5.92
C ALA A 925 41.25 -31.23 -6.71
N LEU A 926 40.14 -30.61 -6.29
CA LEU A 926 39.66 -29.37 -6.87
C LEU A 926 40.43 -28.20 -6.26
N GLY A 927 40.91 -27.26 -7.08
CA GLY A 927 41.51 -26.04 -6.55
C GLY A 927 40.47 -25.15 -5.85
N ALA A 928 40.88 -24.38 -4.85
CA ALA A 928 40.02 -23.39 -4.23
C ALA A 928 39.52 -22.34 -5.26
N PRO A 929 38.30 -21.81 -5.10
CA PRO A 929 37.87 -20.64 -5.87
C PRO A 929 38.81 -19.46 -5.67
N SER A 930 38.91 -18.58 -6.67
CA SER A 930 39.57 -17.30 -6.47
C SER A 930 38.70 -16.39 -5.59
N GLU A 931 39.30 -15.37 -4.97
CA GLU A 931 38.53 -14.38 -4.19
C GLU A 931 37.43 -13.70 -5.02
N ALA A 932 37.68 -13.46 -6.31
CA ALA A 932 36.70 -12.89 -7.22
C ALA A 932 35.51 -13.84 -7.44
N ASP A 933 35.77 -15.14 -7.59
CA ASP A 933 34.72 -16.16 -7.75
C ASP A 933 33.84 -16.24 -6.49
N ASP A 934 34.46 -16.20 -5.30
CA ASP A 934 33.74 -16.22 -4.03
C ASP A 934 32.88 -14.96 -3.85
N ILE A 935 33.41 -13.77 -4.13
CA ILE A 935 32.65 -12.50 -4.07
C ILE A 935 31.47 -12.53 -5.03
N LEU A 936 31.67 -13.00 -6.27
CA LEU A 936 30.62 -13.12 -7.26
C LEU A 936 29.50 -14.04 -6.76
N ALA A 937 29.87 -15.23 -6.30
CA ALA A 937 28.92 -16.22 -5.82
C ALA A 937 28.19 -15.74 -4.57
N ASP A 938 28.86 -15.06 -3.63
CA ASP A 938 28.24 -14.44 -2.44
C ASP A 938 27.10 -13.47 -2.80
N TYR A 939 27.34 -12.52 -3.71
CA TYR A 939 26.28 -11.60 -4.14
C TYR A 939 25.11 -12.30 -4.85
N HIS A 940 25.38 -13.40 -5.55
CA HIS A 940 24.33 -14.20 -6.18
C HIS A 940 23.50 -14.99 -5.17
N THR A 941 24.12 -15.52 -4.12
CA THR A 941 23.51 -16.52 -3.22
C THR A 941 23.04 -15.94 -1.89
N THR A 942 23.74 -14.95 -1.32
CA THR A 942 23.35 -14.30 -0.05
C THR A 942 23.06 -12.81 -0.21
N GLY A 943 23.48 -12.21 -1.34
CA GLY A 943 23.29 -10.79 -1.62
C GLY A 943 24.28 -9.86 -0.91
N LEU A 944 25.28 -10.42 -0.20
CA LEU A 944 26.36 -9.68 0.45
C LEU A 944 27.61 -10.55 0.53
N THR A 945 28.79 -9.94 0.64
CA THR A 945 30.05 -10.67 0.90
C THR A 945 30.71 -10.15 2.18
N LEU A 946 31.39 -11.05 2.91
CA LEU A 946 32.26 -10.67 4.02
C LEU A 946 33.73 -10.49 3.58
N ASN A 947 34.07 -10.90 2.35
CA ASN A 947 35.35 -10.60 1.70
C ASN A 947 35.46 -9.11 1.35
N ARG A 948 36.51 -8.75 0.59
CA ARG A 948 36.67 -7.36 0.13
C ARG A 948 35.50 -6.92 -0.73
N HIS A 949 35.19 -5.62 -0.65
CA HIS A 949 34.17 -5.02 -1.50
C HIS A 949 34.57 -5.18 -3.00
N PRO A 950 33.63 -5.44 -3.93
CA PRO A 950 33.98 -5.76 -5.33
C PRO A 950 34.84 -4.69 -6.03
N VAL A 951 34.61 -3.42 -5.73
CA VAL A 951 35.38 -2.29 -6.30
C VAL A 951 36.84 -2.30 -5.84
N ALA A 952 37.16 -2.90 -4.69
CA ALA A 952 38.53 -3.01 -4.20
C ALA A 952 39.41 -3.84 -5.16
N LEU A 953 38.84 -4.87 -5.80
CA LEU A 953 39.56 -5.69 -6.79
C LEU A 953 39.92 -4.88 -8.05
N LEU A 954 39.09 -3.90 -8.40
CA LEU A 954 39.30 -3.01 -9.55
C LEU A 954 40.15 -1.79 -9.20
N ARG A 955 40.48 -1.56 -7.91
CA ARG A 955 41.14 -0.33 -7.45
C ARG A 955 42.45 0.00 -8.17
N PRO A 956 43.35 -0.96 -8.49
CA PRO A 956 44.57 -0.66 -9.27
C PRO A 956 44.25 -0.07 -10.65
N GLU A 957 43.29 -0.65 -11.37
CA GLU A 957 42.87 -0.18 -12.69
C GLU A 957 42.15 1.18 -12.61
N LEU A 958 41.27 1.35 -11.63
CA LEU A 958 40.56 2.62 -11.40
C LEU A 958 41.53 3.76 -11.07
N ARG A 959 42.57 3.49 -10.27
CA ARG A 959 43.64 4.45 -9.98
C ARG A 959 44.44 4.81 -11.22
N ALA A 960 44.78 3.84 -12.07
CA ALA A 960 45.43 4.10 -13.36
C ALA A 960 44.58 5.02 -14.25
N ARG A 961 43.24 4.90 -14.17
CA ARG A 961 42.28 5.79 -14.84
C ARG A 961 42.04 7.12 -14.12
N ARG A 962 42.73 7.40 -13.01
CA ARG A 962 42.57 8.60 -12.14
C ARG A 962 41.16 8.76 -11.57
N LEU A 963 40.54 7.66 -11.17
CA LEU A 963 39.26 7.61 -10.47
C LEU A 963 39.51 7.46 -8.96
N SER A 964 39.04 8.42 -8.17
CA SER A 964 39.29 8.48 -6.73
C SER A 964 38.33 7.60 -5.94
N SER A 965 38.79 7.14 -4.76
CA SER A 965 37.92 6.48 -3.78
C SER A 965 37.04 7.47 -3.02
N ALA A 966 36.00 6.99 -2.34
CA ALA A 966 35.14 7.82 -1.50
C ALA A 966 35.94 8.53 -0.40
N ALA A 967 36.89 7.84 0.24
CA ALA A 967 37.80 8.43 1.22
C ALA A 967 38.71 9.51 0.61
N GLU A 968 39.30 9.25 -0.56
CA GLU A 968 40.14 10.26 -1.24
C GLU A 968 39.34 11.49 -1.67
N LEU A 969 38.06 11.33 -2.01
CA LEU A 969 37.15 12.43 -2.34
C LEU A 969 36.72 13.21 -1.09
N HIS A 970 36.59 12.52 0.05
CA HIS A 970 36.24 13.14 1.32
C HIS A 970 37.19 14.32 1.58
N ASP A 971 38.51 14.11 1.49
CA ASP A 971 39.50 15.14 1.83
C ASP A 971 39.74 16.19 0.72
N ARG A 972 38.96 16.17 -0.37
CA ARG A 972 39.12 17.14 -1.45
C ARG A 972 38.53 18.52 -1.12
N PRO A 973 39.21 19.62 -1.50
CA PRO A 973 38.67 20.97 -1.37
C PRO A 973 37.42 21.22 -2.23
N ASP A 974 36.58 22.15 -1.77
CA ASP A 974 35.41 22.65 -2.49
C ASP A 974 35.76 23.24 -3.88
N GLY A 975 34.84 23.09 -4.84
CA GLY A 975 34.93 23.67 -6.17
C GLY A 975 35.94 22.99 -7.12
N ARG A 976 36.64 21.94 -6.69
CA ARG A 976 37.63 21.23 -7.51
C ARG A 976 37.00 20.18 -8.42
N LEU A 977 37.64 19.93 -9.55
CA LEU A 977 37.26 18.80 -10.41
C LEU A 977 37.54 17.48 -9.70
N ALA A 978 36.57 16.58 -9.73
CA ALA A 978 36.63 15.28 -9.11
C ALA A 978 36.07 14.20 -10.03
N ARG A 979 36.61 12.99 -9.89
CA ARG A 979 36.19 11.80 -10.61
C ARG A 979 36.00 10.67 -9.61
N ALA A 980 34.77 10.21 -9.48
CA ALA A 980 34.38 9.13 -8.58
C ALA A 980 34.07 7.88 -9.41
N CYS A 981 34.27 6.70 -8.81
CA CYS A 981 33.81 5.44 -9.39
C CYS A 981 33.33 4.52 -8.27
N GLY A 982 32.18 3.88 -8.48
CA GLY A 982 31.64 2.93 -7.51
C GLY A 982 30.40 2.21 -8.04
N LEU A 983 29.93 1.24 -7.26
CA LEU A 983 28.69 0.53 -7.53
C LEU A 983 27.50 1.47 -7.34
N VAL A 984 26.56 1.47 -8.28
CA VAL A 984 25.34 2.28 -8.14
C VAL A 984 24.40 1.61 -7.15
N THR A 985 24.17 2.23 -6.00
CA THR A 985 23.39 1.64 -4.90
C THR A 985 21.99 2.23 -4.78
N ALA A 986 21.83 3.53 -5.08
CA ALA A 986 20.55 4.21 -5.03
C ALA A 986 20.39 5.25 -6.13
N ARG A 987 19.17 5.39 -6.65
CA ARG A 987 18.72 6.46 -7.54
C ARG A 987 17.42 7.05 -7.00
N GLN A 988 17.38 8.38 -6.82
CA GLN A 988 16.24 9.12 -6.27
C GLN A 988 15.97 10.33 -7.16
N MET A 989 14.72 10.58 -7.52
CA MET A 989 14.35 11.77 -8.29
C MET A 989 13.08 12.40 -7.71
N PRO A 990 13.20 13.14 -6.60
CA PRO A 990 12.05 13.74 -5.94
C PRO A 990 11.29 14.66 -6.89
N GLY A 991 9.97 14.56 -6.92
CA GLY A 991 9.12 15.39 -7.80
C GLY A 991 9.31 16.91 -7.61
N THR A 992 9.85 17.34 -6.47
CA THR A 992 10.14 18.74 -6.15
C THR A 992 11.50 19.25 -6.60
N ALA A 993 12.39 18.36 -7.01
CA ALA A 993 13.74 18.73 -7.43
C ALA A 993 13.80 19.20 -8.90
N LYS A 994 12.65 19.53 -9.52
CA LYS A 994 12.52 20.00 -10.91
C LYS A 994 13.28 19.11 -11.91
N GLY A 995 13.24 17.78 -11.71
CA GLY A 995 13.90 16.80 -12.58
C GLY A 995 15.37 16.50 -12.25
N VAL A 996 15.94 17.06 -11.18
CA VAL A 996 17.27 16.68 -10.68
C VAL A 996 17.22 15.29 -10.05
N MET A 997 18.13 14.41 -10.46
CA MET A 997 18.29 13.06 -9.92
C MET A 997 19.49 13.02 -8.95
N PHE A 998 19.27 12.43 -7.78
CA PHE A 998 20.31 12.10 -6.80
C PHE A 998 20.69 10.63 -6.96
N MET A 999 21.98 10.35 -7.01
CA MET A 999 22.50 8.98 -7.15
C MET A 999 23.62 8.75 -6.13
N THR A 1000 23.70 7.54 -5.57
CA THR A 1000 24.78 7.16 -4.66
C THR A 1000 25.66 6.10 -5.31
N LEU A 1001 26.97 6.35 -5.34
CA LEU A 1001 27.98 5.35 -5.63
C LEU A 1001 28.56 4.81 -4.33
N GLU A 1002 28.87 3.51 -4.28
CA GLU A 1002 29.56 2.89 -3.15
C GLU A 1002 30.86 2.22 -3.61
N ASP A 1003 31.90 2.40 -2.82
CA ASP A 1003 33.15 1.68 -2.93
C ASP A 1003 33.60 1.11 -1.57
N GLU A 1004 34.76 0.47 -1.53
CA GLU A 1004 35.30 -0.16 -0.33
C GLU A 1004 35.54 0.80 0.84
N THR A 1005 35.60 2.10 0.57
CA THR A 1005 35.88 3.14 1.56
C THR A 1005 34.63 3.91 2.00
N GLY A 1006 33.54 3.87 1.23
CA GLY A 1006 32.32 4.58 1.59
C GLY A 1006 31.39 4.88 0.43
N CYS A 1007 30.47 5.82 0.66
CA CYS A 1007 29.51 6.30 -0.33
C CYS A 1007 29.91 7.67 -0.88
N VAL A 1008 29.63 7.90 -2.16
CA VAL A 1008 29.75 9.20 -2.83
C VAL A 1008 28.38 9.61 -3.37
N ASN A 1009 27.91 10.79 -2.98
CA ASN A 1009 26.64 11.32 -3.45
C ASN A 1009 26.84 12.13 -4.74
N LEU A 1010 25.97 11.88 -5.71
CA LEU A 1010 25.98 12.50 -7.03
C LEU A 1010 24.71 13.34 -7.21
N ILE A 1011 24.87 14.53 -7.79
CA ILE A 1011 23.76 15.36 -8.26
C ILE A 1011 23.79 15.38 -9.79
N VAL A 1012 22.71 14.89 -10.40
CA VAL A 1012 22.55 14.78 -11.85
C VAL A 1012 21.48 15.75 -12.31
N ARG A 1013 21.89 16.72 -13.14
CA ARG A 1013 20.97 17.73 -13.69
C ARG A 1013 20.10 17.14 -14.81
N PRO A 1014 18.89 17.68 -15.05
CA PRO A 1014 17.98 17.17 -16.08
C PRO A 1014 18.62 17.11 -17.48
N GLU A 1015 19.46 18.08 -17.84
CA GLU A 1015 20.09 18.15 -19.15
C GLU A 1015 21.10 17.00 -19.35
N LEU A 1016 21.84 16.66 -18.28
CA LEU A 1016 22.76 15.52 -18.31
C LEU A 1016 22.01 14.19 -18.35
N LEU A 1017 20.93 14.08 -17.57
CA LEU A 1017 20.07 12.89 -17.57
C LEU A 1017 19.46 12.64 -18.95
N ALA A 1018 18.98 13.69 -19.62
CA ALA A 1018 18.44 13.59 -20.97
C ALA A 1018 19.51 13.15 -21.99
N ARG A 1019 20.73 13.69 -21.88
CA ARG A 1019 21.85 13.39 -22.79
C ARG A 1019 22.48 12.01 -22.58
N GLN A 1020 22.66 11.58 -21.33
CA GLN A 1020 23.31 10.32 -20.94
C GLN A 1020 22.33 9.41 -20.18
N ARG A 1021 21.12 9.27 -20.73
CA ARG A 1021 20.02 8.52 -20.09
C ARG A 1021 20.39 7.05 -19.88
N ARG A 1022 21.04 6.43 -20.86
CA ARG A 1022 21.45 5.02 -20.82
C ARG A 1022 22.48 4.77 -19.72
N GLU A 1023 23.55 5.55 -19.69
CA GLU A 1023 24.62 5.43 -18.68
C GLU A 1023 24.09 5.72 -17.27
N THR A 1024 23.21 6.73 -17.14
CA THR A 1024 22.65 7.07 -15.82
C THR A 1024 21.78 5.95 -15.26
N LEU A 1025 20.98 5.27 -16.11
CA LEU A 1025 19.95 4.33 -15.68
C LEU A 1025 20.38 2.86 -15.71
N ASP A 1026 21.22 2.46 -16.66
CA ASP A 1026 21.52 1.05 -16.92
C ASP A 1026 22.86 0.61 -16.30
N SER A 1027 23.74 1.55 -15.95
CA SER A 1027 25.04 1.25 -15.34
C SER A 1027 24.91 0.67 -13.93
N ARG A 1028 25.74 -0.33 -13.65
CA ARG A 1028 25.93 -0.96 -12.32
C ARG A 1028 27.24 -0.54 -11.67
N LEU A 1029 28.28 -0.33 -12.48
CA LEU A 1029 29.52 0.35 -12.09
C LEU A 1029 29.63 1.61 -12.93
N LEU A 1030 29.73 2.76 -12.26
CA LEU A 1030 29.64 4.05 -12.93
C LEU A 1030 30.83 4.92 -12.52
N ALA A 1031 31.54 5.44 -13.52
CA ALA A 1031 32.46 6.54 -13.32
C ALA A 1031 31.75 7.87 -13.57
N ALA A 1032 31.82 8.76 -12.59
CA ALA A 1032 31.21 10.08 -12.63
C ALA A 1032 32.29 11.15 -12.53
N SER A 1033 32.24 12.14 -13.39
CA SER A 1033 33.18 13.28 -13.39
C SER A 1033 32.43 14.59 -13.32
N GLY A 1034 32.96 15.54 -12.54
CA GLY A 1034 32.31 16.82 -12.32
C GLY A 1034 32.99 17.67 -11.26
N VAL A 1035 32.22 18.54 -10.62
CA VAL A 1035 32.71 19.48 -9.60
C VAL A 1035 32.33 18.97 -8.22
N TRP A 1036 33.35 18.80 -7.37
CA TRP A 1036 33.16 18.48 -5.96
C TRP A 1036 32.65 19.70 -5.20
N GLN A 1037 31.58 19.53 -4.45
CA GLN A 1037 31.00 20.60 -3.64
C GLN A 1037 30.98 20.20 -2.17
N VAL A 1038 31.37 21.12 -1.31
CA VAL A 1038 31.35 20.97 0.15
C VAL A 1038 30.59 22.14 0.77
N ALA A 1039 29.49 21.85 1.47
CA ALA A 1039 28.69 22.85 2.17
C ALA A 1039 28.27 22.35 3.55
N SER A 1040 28.77 22.99 4.63
CA SER A 1040 28.43 22.63 6.02
C SER A 1040 28.57 21.12 6.29
N ASP A 1041 29.72 20.56 5.91
CA ASP A 1041 30.08 19.13 6.00
C ASP A 1041 29.37 18.17 5.04
N VAL A 1042 28.36 18.63 4.30
CA VAL A 1042 27.73 17.85 3.22
C VAL A 1042 28.60 17.89 1.98
N ARG A 1043 28.87 16.72 1.39
CA ARG A 1043 29.73 16.59 0.22
C ARG A 1043 29.03 15.85 -0.91
N HIS A 1044 29.08 16.43 -2.11
CA HIS A 1044 28.49 15.82 -3.30
C HIS A 1044 29.26 16.18 -4.55
N LEU A 1045 29.18 15.30 -5.55
CA LEU A 1045 29.72 15.52 -6.88
C LEU A 1045 28.60 16.01 -7.80
N VAL A 1046 28.68 17.25 -8.25
CA VAL A 1046 27.80 17.75 -9.31
C VAL A 1046 28.31 17.22 -10.64
N VAL A 1047 27.60 16.26 -11.20
CA VAL A 1047 28.09 15.47 -12.33
C VAL A 1047 27.95 16.27 -13.63
N GLN A 1048 28.98 16.18 -14.46
CA GLN A 1048 29.04 16.76 -15.81
C GLN A 1048 29.12 15.68 -16.90
N HIS A 1049 29.69 14.52 -16.57
CA HIS A 1049 29.84 13.41 -17.50
C HIS A 1049 29.89 12.05 -16.79
N PHE A 1050 29.26 11.05 -17.43
CA PHE A 1050 29.25 9.65 -17.03
C PHE A 1050 29.99 8.75 -18.02
N GLU A 1051 30.64 7.73 -17.49
CA GLU A 1051 31.24 6.62 -18.24
C GLU A 1051 30.74 5.28 -17.64
N ASP A 1052 30.10 4.45 -18.46
CA ASP A 1052 29.62 3.13 -18.03
C ASP A 1052 30.79 2.14 -17.94
N LEU A 1053 31.16 1.77 -16.71
CA LEU A 1053 32.21 0.81 -16.43
C LEU A 1053 31.66 -0.57 -16.06
N THR A 1054 30.34 -0.79 -16.22
CA THR A 1054 29.69 -2.09 -15.97
C THR A 1054 30.40 -3.28 -16.63
N PRO A 1055 30.99 -3.19 -17.84
CA PRO A 1055 31.75 -4.31 -18.40
C PRO A 1055 32.92 -4.81 -17.52
N LEU A 1056 33.53 -3.95 -16.70
CA LEU A 1056 34.62 -4.33 -15.78
C LEU A 1056 34.14 -5.21 -14.61
N LEU A 1057 32.83 -5.24 -14.34
CA LEU A 1057 32.26 -6.11 -13.29
C LEU A 1057 32.16 -7.59 -13.72
N GLY A 1058 32.35 -7.91 -15.00
CA GLY A 1058 32.18 -9.27 -15.52
C GLY A 1058 30.80 -9.86 -15.16
N GLY A 1059 30.81 -10.98 -14.42
CA GLY A 1059 29.62 -11.71 -14.01
C GLY A 1059 28.85 -11.15 -12.79
N LEU A 1060 29.33 -10.08 -12.14
CA LEU A 1060 28.72 -9.57 -10.91
C LEU A 1060 27.34 -8.99 -11.20
N ARG A 1061 26.32 -9.45 -10.47
CA ARG A 1061 24.97 -8.88 -10.52
C ARG A 1061 24.71 -8.08 -9.24
N THR A 1062 24.66 -6.76 -9.37
CA THR A 1062 24.22 -5.84 -8.32
C THR A 1062 22.91 -5.18 -8.74
N SER A 1063 22.10 -4.80 -7.76
CA SER A 1063 20.86 -4.06 -7.97
C SER A 1063 20.89 -2.75 -7.20
N SER A 1064 20.51 -1.65 -7.84
CA SER A 1064 20.26 -0.38 -7.16
C SER A 1064 18.81 -0.31 -6.67
N ARG A 1065 18.56 0.34 -5.54
CA ARG A 1065 17.19 0.71 -5.14
C ARG A 1065 16.75 2.00 -5.85
N GLU A 1066 15.54 1.98 -6.40
CA GLU A 1066 14.91 3.12 -7.07
C GLU A 1066 13.82 3.69 -6.16
N PHE A 1067 13.88 4.97 -5.81
CA PHE A 1067 12.91 5.64 -4.92
C PHE A 1067 12.23 6.82 -5.59
N HIS A 1068 10.93 6.98 -5.30
CA HIS A 1068 10.08 8.09 -5.77
C HIS A 1068 10.34 9.41 -5.05
#